data_AF-A0A356Z0Y4-F1
#
_entry.id   AF-A0A356Z0Y4-F1
#
_cell.length_a   1.000
_cell.length_b   1.000
_cell.length_c   1.000
_cell.angle_alpha   90.00
_cell.angle_beta   90.00
_cell.angle_gamma   90.00
#
_symmetry.space_group_name_H-M   'P 1'
#
loop_
_entity.id
_entity.type
_entity.pdbx_description
1 polymer ?
#
loop_
_entity_poly.entity_id
_entity_poly.type
_entity_poly.pdbx_seq_one_letter_code
_entity_poly.pdbx_strand_id
1 'polypeptide(L)'
;MKIIYPVLIFTLLLLISSCKNGKDDKMISATTDSLPSVLAENHSDLIYLKLRYEAALKFAGHVLPHKPEELIQYKTELRKKIIEKAGIIIDHDLPLNIREKGSVQMKGYTVRNILFQTRPGVYATANLFVPDGKGPFPGVINMPGHWRKGKIDSTGPQPVGHTLATNGYVCLTVDPWGSGERTTTHGDFEYHGSNLGASLMNLGESLLGIQVSDNMRGVDLLCSLPQVDPDKIGATGASGGGNQTMWLAAVDERVKAAVPVVSVGTFESYIMRSNCICELLVDGLTFTEESGVLFLANAVMLLNHTKDDNPTFFPSEMLRSYNNAKKAFTSAGQENNIAYRLFELPHGYMAEDREAMLGWFDLHLKNEGTGSPKKEIPFTLLPEEKLMVFPSGQRDNDVISTDQYCIKRGNELKAEFLNSGSVNAGKKKEELKEILRMNVTPAIYRVSRISEKAGWELITLETDEKTIIPVLLLDPSEKNAGYNILCSSDGKESLSLALIEEYKKKGEGIAIVDLSGTGELTSTASFSYDYNGKLHTLSRAELWLGRTILGEWVNELGMVSKFLRSEKKAEKISIDGTKEAGLAGLFLAALDGNIESVKLRQAPVSYLFDNRENVNFYSMGIHLPRFLVWGDVSLAAALTGKNVTFIDPLTMSGRKLSVEEFKLYQDEYFKSVRVTGMKGRTIFNFPN
;
A
#
# COMPACT_ATOMS: atom_id res chain seq x y z
N MET A 1 59.96 -13.87 -5.04
CA MET A 1 59.54 -14.85 -4.02
C MET A 1 58.42 -14.20 -3.23
N LYS A 2 57.18 -14.65 -3.44
CA LYS A 2 55.94 -14.05 -2.91
C LYS A 2 55.74 -14.45 -1.44
N ILE A 3 55.35 -13.51 -0.59
CA ILE A 3 54.65 -13.82 0.67
C ILE A 3 53.38 -12.96 0.68
N ILE A 4 52.27 -13.68 0.87
CA ILE A 4 50.86 -13.26 0.76
C ILE A 4 50.34 -13.10 2.19
N TYR A 5 49.59 -12.03 2.46
CA TYR A 5 48.65 -11.96 3.59
C TYR A 5 47.21 -12.05 3.05
N PRO A 6 46.28 -12.74 3.74
CA PRO A 6 45.08 -13.28 3.12
C PRO A 6 43.90 -12.31 3.16
N VAL A 7 43.13 -12.34 2.07
CA VAL A 7 41.80 -11.76 1.93
C VAL A 7 40.79 -12.73 2.57
N LEU A 8 40.01 -12.26 3.55
CA LEU A 8 38.85 -12.97 4.05
C LEU A 8 37.73 -12.89 3.01
N ILE A 9 37.38 -14.02 2.40
CA ILE A 9 36.18 -14.21 1.60
C ILE A 9 35.11 -14.81 2.51
N PHE A 10 33.99 -14.11 2.65
CA PHE A 10 32.76 -14.63 3.27
C PHE A 10 32.07 -15.57 2.27
N THR A 11 32.07 -16.87 2.53
CA THR A 11 31.31 -17.86 1.76
C THR A 11 29.98 -18.14 2.46
N LEU A 12 28.88 -17.83 1.78
CA LEU A 12 27.51 -18.13 2.18
C LEU A 12 27.25 -19.65 2.01
N LEU A 13 27.00 -20.37 3.10
CA LEU A 13 26.67 -21.80 3.10
C LEU A 13 25.15 -21.99 3.02
N LEU A 14 24.66 -22.42 1.86
CA LEU A 14 23.33 -23.02 1.65
C LEU A 14 23.37 -24.48 2.12
N LEU A 15 22.60 -24.80 3.16
CA LEU A 15 22.38 -26.18 3.61
C LEU A 15 21.28 -26.84 2.77
N ILE A 16 21.69 -27.61 1.77
CA ILE A 16 20.86 -28.63 1.12
C ILE A 16 21.10 -29.94 1.89
N SER A 17 20.09 -30.41 2.62
CA SER A 17 20.13 -31.75 3.22
C SER A 17 19.64 -32.78 2.21
N SER A 18 20.56 -33.66 1.79
CA SER A 18 20.33 -34.81 0.93
C SER A 18 20.30 -36.07 1.79
N CYS A 19 19.17 -36.79 1.79
CA CYS A 19 19.15 -38.20 2.14
C CYS A 19 18.71 -39.01 0.92
N LYS A 20 19.69 -39.62 0.25
CA LYS A 20 19.49 -40.72 -0.69
C LYS A 20 19.20 -42.00 0.09
N ASN A 21 18.15 -42.72 -0.28
CA ASN A 21 18.10 -44.18 -0.24
C ASN A 21 17.43 -44.64 -1.53
N GLY A 22 18.16 -45.45 -2.31
CA GLY A 22 17.63 -46.06 -3.53
C GLY A 22 17.01 -47.43 -3.24
N LYS A 23 16.02 -47.80 -4.05
CA LYS A 23 15.85 -49.12 -4.67
C LYS A 23 14.72 -49.05 -5.70
N ASP A 24 14.90 -49.82 -6.77
CA ASP A 24 14.11 -49.88 -7.98
C ASP A 24 12.61 -50.06 -7.74
N ASP A 25 11.80 -49.28 -8.46
CA ASP A 25 10.46 -49.72 -8.89
C ASP A 25 10.18 -49.17 -10.29
N LYS A 26 10.01 -50.10 -11.24
CA LYS A 26 9.25 -49.84 -12.47
C LYS A 26 7.80 -49.60 -12.04
N MET A 27 7.38 -48.34 -11.96
CA MET A 27 5.97 -47.98 -11.89
C MET A 27 5.65 -46.82 -12.83
N ILE A 28 4.89 -47.16 -13.86
CA ILE A 28 3.75 -46.43 -14.41
C ILE A 28 4.02 -44.96 -14.76
N SER A 29 4.05 -44.67 -16.06
CA SER A 29 3.79 -43.32 -16.56
C SER A 29 2.38 -42.89 -16.15
N ALA A 30 2.23 -42.33 -14.96
CA ALA A 30 1.10 -41.47 -14.65
C ALA A 30 1.37 -40.17 -15.40
N THR A 31 0.74 -40.01 -16.56
CA THR A 31 0.51 -38.70 -17.16
C THR A 31 -0.09 -37.82 -16.07
N THR A 32 0.68 -36.86 -15.56
CA THR A 32 0.17 -35.84 -14.64
C THR A 32 -0.83 -34.99 -15.42
N ASP A 33 -2.12 -35.17 -15.14
CA ASP A 33 -3.21 -34.35 -15.69
C ASP A 33 -3.17 -32.94 -15.10
N SER A 34 -2.20 -32.12 -15.53
CA SER A 34 -2.22 -30.68 -15.30
C SER A 34 -3.13 -30.01 -16.33
N LEU A 35 -3.77 -28.90 -15.97
CA LEU A 35 -4.58 -28.14 -16.92
C LEU A 35 -3.68 -27.60 -18.05
N PRO A 36 -4.14 -27.58 -19.31
CA PRO A 36 -3.32 -27.06 -20.40
C PRO A 36 -3.15 -25.54 -20.28
N SER A 37 -1.94 -25.04 -20.55
CA SER A 37 -1.69 -23.60 -20.71
C SER A 37 -2.37 -23.07 -21.97
N VAL A 38 -3.00 -21.90 -21.87
CA VAL A 38 -3.61 -21.17 -23.00
C VAL A 38 -2.57 -20.29 -23.70
N LEU A 39 -1.72 -19.62 -22.92
CA LEU A 39 -0.66 -18.75 -23.40
C LEU A 39 0.61 -19.56 -23.70
N ALA A 40 1.50 -18.97 -24.51
CA ALA A 40 2.78 -19.58 -24.82
C ALA A 40 3.70 -19.59 -23.60
N GLU A 41 4.29 -20.74 -23.24
CA GLU A 41 5.08 -20.91 -22.00
C GLU A 41 6.17 -19.86 -21.75
N ASN A 42 6.80 -19.33 -22.81
CA ASN A 42 7.87 -18.34 -22.73
C ASN A 42 7.44 -16.97 -23.27
N HIS A 43 6.26 -16.48 -22.87
CA HIS A 43 5.81 -15.12 -23.22
C HIS A 43 6.45 -14.05 -22.33
N SER A 44 6.47 -12.80 -22.80
CA SER A 44 6.91 -11.65 -22.00
C SER A 44 5.94 -11.35 -20.85
N ASP A 45 6.40 -10.68 -19.80
CA ASP A 45 5.55 -10.21 -18.69
C ASP A 45 4.60 -9.09 -19.17
N LEU A 46 3.41 -9.48 -19.62
CA LEU A 46 2.44 -8.58 -20.25
C LEU A 46 1.92 -7.52 -19.28
N ILE A 47 1.71 -7.90 -18.01
CA ILE A 47 1.24 -6.98 -16.97
C ILE A 47 2.30 -5.92 -16.69
N TYR A 48 3.55 -6.33 -16.48
CA TYR A 48 4.64 -5.40 -16.26
C TYR A 48 4.77 -4.41 -17.42
N LEU A 49 4.79 -4.90 -18.66
CA LEU A 49 4.92 -4.05 -19.84
C LEU A 49 3.76 -3.06 -19.97
N LYS A 50 2.51 -3.53 -19.78
CA LYS A 50 1.31 -2.69 -19.85
C LYS A 50 1.35 -1.57 -18.80
N LEU A 51 1.53 -1.91 -17.53
CA LEU A 51 1.47 -0.93 -16.44
C LEU A 51 2.61 0.07 -16.51
N ARG A 52 3.83 -0.35 -16.87
CA ARG A 52 4.96 0.57 -17.09
C ARG A 52 4.71 1.52 -18.27
N TYR A 53 4.09 1.02 -19.35
CA TYR A 53 3.74 1.87 -20.49
C TYR A 53 2.68 2.90 -20.14
N GLU A 54 1.61 2.49 -19.45
CA GLU A 54 0.57 3.42 -18.99
C GLU A 54 1.12 4.49 -18.04
N ALA A 55 2.00 4.10 -17.12
CA ALA A 55 2.67 5.02 -16.21
C ALA A 55 3.49 6.07 -16.98
N ALA A 56 4.23 5.65 -18.01
CA ALA A 56 5.01 6.56 -18.84
C ALA A 56 4.12 7.55 -19.62
N LEU A 57 2.95 7.11 -20.10
CA LEU A 57 1.97 8.00 -20.72
C LEU A 57 1.41 9.01 -19.72
N LYS A 58 1.10 8.59 -18.48
CA LYS A 58 0.63 9.49 -17.41
C LYS A 58 1.69 10.51 -17.05
N PHE A 59 2.93 10.08 -16.80
CA PHE A 59 4.06 10.97 -16.55
C PHE A 59 4.20 12.04 -17.63
N ALA A 60 4.17 11.63 -18.91
CA ALA A 60 4.32 12.55 -20.04
C ALA A 60 3.19 13.60 -20.10
N GLY A 61 1.99 13.26 -19.60
CA GLY A 61 0.85 14.18 -19.54
C GLY A 61 0.87 15.15 -18.35
N HIS A 62 1.66 14.89 -17.31
CA HIS A 62 1.73 15.74 -16.12
C HIS A 62 2.68 16.92 -16.32
N VAL A 63 2.16 17.99 -16.93
CA VAL A 63 2.88 19.24 -17.18
C VAL A 63 2.45 20.30 -16.18
N LEU A 64 3.41 20.90 -15.46
CA LEU A 64 3.14 21.99 -14.52
C LEU A 64 2.82 23.29 -15.27
N PRO A 65 1.93 24.15 -14.72
CA PRO A 65 1.65 25.44 -15.33
C PRO A 65 2.88 26.35 -15.35
N HIS A 66 2.84 27.39 -16.19
CA HIS A 66 3.96 28.34 -16.34
C HIS A 66 3.60 29.78 -15.99
N LYS A 67 2.30 30.13 -15.94
CA LYS A 67 1.86 31.49 -15.61
C LYS A 67 1.65 31.65 -14.09
N PRO A 68 2.07 32.77 -13.48
CA PRO A 68 1.95 32.98 -12.04
C PRO A 68 0.54 32.73 -11.46
N GLU A 69 -0.51 33.19 -12.13
CA GLU A 69 -1.90 33.02 -11.69
C GLU A 69 -2.36 31.56 -11.72
N GLU A 70 -1.94 30.80 -12.74
CA GLU A 70 -2.25 29.37 -12.88
C GLU A 70 -1.50 28.54 -11.83
N LEU A 71 -0.28 28.95 -11.46
CA LEU A 71 0.52 28.28 -10.43
C LEU A 71 -0.15 28.33 -9.06
N ILE A 72 -0.74 29.47 -8.66
CA ILE A 72 -1.42 29.62 -7.36
C ILE A 72 -2.64 28.70 -7.29
N GLN A 73 -3.46 28.70 -8.35
CA GLN A 73 -4.61 27.81 -8.44
C GLN A 73 -4.18 26.34 -8.43
N TYR A 74 -3.15 26.00 -9.20
CA TYR A 74 -2.59 24.64 -9.23
C TYR A 74 -2.15 24.17 -7.85
N LYS A 75 -1.41 25.00 -7.09
CA LYS A 75 -0.97 24.63 -5.73
C LYS A 75 -2.15 24.32 -4.81
N THR A 76 -3.17 25.18 -4.85
CA THR A 76 -4.37 25.05 -4.01
C THR A 76 -5.13 23.76 -4.31
N GLU A 77 -5.42 23.50 -5.59
CA GLU A 77 -6.19 22.32 -6.01
C GLU A 77 -5.41 21.02 -5.81
N LEU A 78 -4.11 21.00 -6.13
CA LEU A 78 -3.29 19.82 -5.94
C LEU A 78 -3.17 19.45 -4.47
N ARG A 79 -2.92 20.42 -3.58
CA ARG A 79 -2.82 20.18 -2.14
C ARG A 79 -4.11 19.60 -1.58
N LYS A 80 -5.26 20.20 -1.93
CA LYS A 80 -6.58 19.70 -1.54
C LYS A 80 -6.77 18.25 -2.00
N LYS A 81 -6.41 17.94 -3.25
CA LYS A 81 -6.55 16.59 -3.80
C LYS A 81 -5.61 15.57 -3.14
N ILE A 82 -4.38 15.96 -2.80
CA ILE A 82 -3.46 15.11 -2.04
C ILE A 82 -4.04 14.81 -0.65
N ILE A 83 -4.52 15.82 0.08
CA ILE A 83 -5.14 15.65 1.41
C ILE A 83 -6.31 14.67 1.34
N GLU A 84 -7.21 14.86 0.37
CA GLU A 84 -8.37 14.00 0.16
C GLU A 84 -7.97 12.56 -0.18
N LYS A 85 -7.07 12.38 -1.15
CA LYS A 85 -6.71 11.06 -1.68
C LYS A 85 -5.79 10.26 -0.76
N ALA A 86 -4.93 10.92 0.02
CA ALA A 86 -4.15 10.27 1.06
C ALA A 86 -4.99 9.98 2.32
N GLY A 87 -6.17 10.60 2.47
CA GLY A 87 -6.96 10.50 3.70
C GLY A 87 -6.25 11.16 4.89
N ILE A 88 -5.62 12.31 4.66
CA ILE A 88 -4.94 13.09 5.71
C ILE A 88 -6.00 13.75 6.60
N ILE A 89 -5.87 13.58 7.91
CA ILE A 89 -6.74 14.19 8.91
C ILE A 89 -5.98 15.35 9.56
N ILE A 90 -6.56 16.54 9.49
CA ILE A 90 -5.99 17.77 10.04
C ILE A 90 -6.86 18.22 11.21
N ASP A 91 -6.30 18.16 12.41
CA ASP A 91 -6.92 18.66 13.64
C ASP A 91 -5.85 19.36 14.50
N HIS A 92 -5.68 20.66 14.25
CA HIS A 92 -4.71 21.48 14.98
C HIS A 92 -5.16 21.80 16.41
N ASP A 93 -6.47 21.80 16.65
CA ASP A 93 -7.08 22.16 17.94
C ASP A 93 -7.08 20.99 18.95
N LEU A 94 -6.84 19.76 18.48
CA LEU A 94 -6.63 18.60 19.35
C LEU A 94 -5.55 18.94 20.41
N PRO A 95 -5.80 18.74 21.71
CA PRO A 95 -4.78 19.00 22.72
C PRO A 95 -3.57 18.07 22.56
N LEU A 96 -2.36 18.62 22.50
CA LEU A 96 -1.13 17.83 22.34
C LEU A 96 -0.86 16.86 23.49
N ASN A 97 -1.37 17.14 24.71
CA ASN A 97 -1.20 16.31 25.92
C ASN A 97 0.21 15.70 26.04
N ILE A 98 1.23 16.55 26.00
CA ILE A 98 2.63 16.11 25.99
C ILE A 98 2.98 15.54 27.35
N ARG A 99 3.49 14.31 27.38
CA ARG A 99 3.98 13.63 28.59
C ARG A 99 5.45 13.30 28.40
N GLU A 100 6.28 13.68 29.37
CA GLU A 100 7.70 13.31 29.38
C GLU A 100 7.91 12.06 30.23
N LYS A 101 8.71 11.12 29.73
CA LYS A 101 9.05 9.86 30.40
C LYS A 101 10.52 9.77 30.82
N GLY A 102 11.38 10.61 30.25
CA GLY A 102 12.78 10.70 30.64
C GLY A 102 13.52 11.79 29.88
N SER A 103 14.70 12.13 30.37
CA SER A 103 15.57 13.11 29.73
C SER A 103 17.05 12.78 29.97
N VAL A 104 17.90 13.18 29.03
CA VAL A 104 19.36 13.10 29.15
C VAL A 104 19.96 14.44 28.78
N GLN A 105 20.66 15.07 29.74
CA GLN A 105 21.45 16.26 29.47
C GLN A 105 22.72 15.88 28.71
N MET A 106 22.91 16.50 27.55
CA MET A 106 24.12 16.41 26.73
C MET A 106 24.93 17.71 26.90
N LYS A 107 26.11 17.76 26.28
CA LYS A 107 26.89 19.00 26.25
C LYS A 107 26.24 20.00 25.27
N GLY A 108 25.54 21.01 25.80
CA GLY A 108 24.95 22.10 25.02
C GLY A 108 23.51 21.88 24.55
N TYR A 109 22.86 20.78 24.93
CA TYR A 109 21.46 20.47 24.62
C TYR A 109 20.93 19.34 25.52
N THR A 110 19.61 19.16 25.54
CA THR A 110 18.93 18.05 26.25
C THR A 110 18.16 17.18 25.25
N VAL A 111 18.18 15.86 25.45
CA VAL A 111 17.29 14.91 24.75
C VAL A 111 16.17 14.52 25.71
N ARG A 112 14.90 14.70 25.30
CA ARG A 112 13.70 14.37 26.08
C ARG A 112 12.92 13.27 25.38
N ASN A 113 12.53 12.24 26.12
CA ASN A 113 11.71 11.13 25.63
C ASN A 113 10.27 11.45 25.99
N ILE A 114 9.44 11.68 24.97
CA ILE A 114 8.09 12.18 25.14
C ILE A 114 7.09 11.32 24.38
N LEU A 115 5.83 11.41 24.79
CA LEU A 115 4.69 11.04 23.97
C LEU A 115 3.71 12.22 23.90
N PHE A 116 2.99 12.31 22.79
CA PHE A 116 2.02 13.38 22.55
C PHE A 116 0.86 12.85 21.71
N GLN A 117 -0.30 13.49 21.85
CA GLN A 117 -1.54 13.05 21.22
C GLN A 117 -1.61 13.50 19.75
N THR A 118 -1.79 12.53 18.86
CA THR A 118 -1.92 12.76 17.41
C THR A 118 -3.31 12.50 16.87
N ARG A 119 -4.13 11.71 17.57
CA ARG A 119 -5.58 11.55 17.36
C ARG A 119 -6.28 11.45 18.71
N PRO A 120 -7.61 11.63 18.79
CA PRO A 120 -8.33 11.47 20.06
C PRO A 120 -7.99 10.15 20.76
N GLY A 121 -7.30 10.23 21.89
CA GLY A 121 -6.86 9.08 22.69
C GLY A 121 -5.70 8.25 22.12
N VAL A 122 -5.04 8.70 21.04
CA VAL A 122 -3.92 8.00 20.40
C VAL A 122 -2.66 8.86 20.46
N TYR A 123 -1.56 8.25 20.89
CA TYR A 123 -0.30 8.94 21.12
C TYR A 123 0.83 8.40 20.26
N ALA A 124 1.70 9.31 19.80
CA ALA A 124 2.96 8.97 19.16
C ALA A 124 4.12 9.15 20.15
N THR A 125 5.11 8.28 20.04
CA THR A 125 6.38 8.34 20.78
C THR A 125 7.42 9.15 20.01
N ALA A 126 8.18 9.98 20.72
CA ALA A 126 9.18 10.84 20.09
C ALA A 126 10.38 11.12 20.99
N ASN A 127 11.51 11.46 20.36
CA ASN A 127 12.66 12.08 21.02
C ASN A 127 12.72 13.56 20.60
N LEU A 128 12.76 14.45 21.60
CA LEU A 128 12.85 15.89 21.42
C LEU A 128 14.24 16.37 21.86
N PHE A 129 15.03 16.87 20.92
CA PHE A 129 16.37 17.40 21.14
C PHE A 129 16.28 18.93 21.22
N VAL A 130 16.63 19.51 22.36
CA VAL A 130 16.45 20.94 22.64
C VAL A 130 17.81 21.56 22.98
N PRO A 131 18.34 22.50 22.19
CA PRO A 131 19.55 23.24 22.52
C PRO A 131 19.44 23.96 23.87
N ASP A 132 20.55 24.05 24.61
CA ASP A 132 20.60 24.85 25.82
C ASP A 132 20.41 26.34 25.47
N GLY A 133 19.70 27.08 26.32
CA GLY A 133 19.37 28.49 26.10
C GLY A 133 17.86 28.73 26.02
N LYS A 134 17.47 29.98 25.73
CA LYS A 134 16.05 30.39 25.70
C LYS A 134 15.40 30.33 24.31
N GLY A 135 16.19 30.21 23.24
CA GLY A 135 15.71 30.37 21.88
C GLY A 135 15.34 31.84 21.56
N PRO A 136 14.43 32.08 20.59
CA PRO A 136 13.75 31.07 19.80
C PRO A 136 14.71 30.47 18.75
N PHE A 137 14.72 29.15 18.65
CA PHE A 137 15.48 28.37 17.69
C PHE A 137 14.56 27.94 16.53
N PRO A 138 15.07 27.72 15.32
CA PRO A 138 14.30 27.00 14.31
C PRO A 138 13.97 25.58 14.79
N GLY A 139 12.75 25.12 14.48
CA GLY A 139 12.29 23.76 14.76
C GLY A 139 12.45 22.87 13.53
N VAL A 140 12.84 21.62 13.70
CA VAL A 140 12.93 20.64 12.60
C VAL A 140 12.25 19.34 13.01
N ILE A 141 11.34 18.87 12.18
CA ILE A 141 10.79 17.51 12.32
C ILE A 141 11.65 16.54 11.50
N ASN A 142 12.12 15.48 12.18
CA ASN A 142 12.92 14.41 11.62
C ASN A 142 12.07 13.14 11.52
N MET A 143 11.87 12.64 10.30
CA MET A 143 11.03 11.48 10.01
C MET A 143 11.91 10.27 9.70
N PRO A 144 11.89 9.23 10.56
CA PRO A 144 12.56 7.97 10.27
C PRO A 144 11.92 7.25 9.06
N GLY A 145 12.76 6.64 8.22
CA GLY A 145 12.35 5.62 7.25
C GLY A 145 12.23 4.22 7.89
N HIS A 146 12.43 3.18 7.08
CA HIS A 146 12.29 1.78 7.48
C HIS A 146 13.47 1.23 8.32
N TRP A 147 14.00 2.05 9.23
CA TRP A 147 15.00 1.61 10.21
C TRP A 147 14.40 0.62 11.21
N ARG A 148 15.14 -0.45 11.52
CA ARG A 148 14.64 -1.51 12.39
C ARG A 148 14.28 -1.03 13.79
N LYS A 149 14.97 -0.01 14.28
CA LYS A 149 14.77 0.58 15.61
C LYS A 149 13.98 1.90 15.57
N GLY A 150 13.39 2.27 14.43
CA GLY A 150 12.62 3.52 14.32
C GLY A 150 13.44 4.75 14.72
N LYS A 151 12.86 5.63 15.56
CA LYS A 151 13.46 6.92 15.94
C LYS A 151 14.82 6.83 16.67
N ILE A 152 15.11 5.70 17.31
CA ILE A 152 16.31 5.55 18.16
C ILE A 152 17.51 4.97 17.41
N ASP A 153 17.35 4.64 16.12
CA ASP A 153 18.38 3.95 15.36
C ASP A 153 19.65 4.81 15.18
N SER A 154 20.79 4.23 15.58
CA SER A 154 22.10 4.88 15.62
C SER A 154 22.71 5.14 14.23
N THR A 155 22.11 4.60 13.16
CA THR A 155 22.64 4.70 11.79
C THR A 155 21.98 5.80 10.95
N GLY A 156 21.00 6.53 11.50
CA GLY A 156 20.36 7.66 10.80
C GLY A 156 19.55 8.58 11.72
N PRO A 157 18.36 8.16 12.17
CA PRO A 157 17.44 9.01 12.95
C PRO A 157 18.06 9.68 14.19
N GLN A 158 18.82 8.93 15.00
CA GLN A 158 19.48 9.47 16.19
C GLN A 158 20.60 10.48 15.82
N PRO A 159 21.58 10.15 14.93
CA PRO A 159 22.56 11.12 14.44
C PRO A 159 21.96 12.44 13.93
N VAL A 160 20.85 12.40 13.19
CA VAL A 160 20.17 13.61 12.68
C VAL A 160 19.70 14.50 13.83
N GLY A 161 19.09 13.92 14.87
CA GLY A 161 18.67 14.65 16.07
C GLY A 161 19.84 15.36 16.77
N HIS A 162 20.96 14.67 16.99
CA HIS A 162 22.15 15.25 17.59
C HIS A 162 22.76 16.36 16.72
N THR A 163 22.83 16.15 15.42
CA THR A 163 23.40 17.11 14.46
C THR A 163 22.65 18.44 14.48
N LEU A 164 21.32 18.36 14.44
CA LEU A 164 20.45 19.54 14.50
C LEU A 164 20.61 20.27 15.85
N ALA A 165 20.55 19.55 16.96
CA ALA A 165 20.64 20.14 18.29
C ALA A 165 21.98 20.86 18.54
N THR A 166 23.10 20.23 18.18
CA THR A 166 24.43 20.86 18.27
C THR A 166 24.58 22.11 17.40
N ASN A 167 23.75 22.26 16.37
CA ASN A 167 23.74 23.41 15.45
C ASN A 167 22.62 24.42 15.76
N GLY A 168 22.00 24.36 16.95
CA GLY A 168 21.01 25.35 17.39
C GLY A 168 19.64 25.19 16.74
N TYR A 169 19.25 23.95 16.44
CA TYR A 169 17.90 23.59 16.01
C TYR A 169 17.21 22.74 17.09
N VAL A 170 15.94 23.02 17.37
CA VAL A 170 15.11 22.06 18.13
C VAL A 170 14.69 20.97 17.17
N CYS A 171 15.01 19.71 17.46
CA CYS A 171 14.65 18.58 16.61
C CYS A 171 13.64 17.66 17.28
N LEU A 172 12.56 17.33 16.58
CA LEU A 172 11.58 16.32 17.00
C LEU A 172 11.69 15.11 16.07
N THR A 173 12.11 13.96 16.60
CA THR A 173 12.09 12.68 15.88
C THR A 173 10.92 11.84 16.37
N VAL A 174 9.95 11.58 15.50
CA VAL A 174 8.70 10.84 15.84
C VAL A 174 8.79 9.41 15.29
N ASP A 175 8.36 8.41 16.07
CA ASP A 175 8.19 7.06 15.51
C ASP A 175 7.07 7.06 14.45
N PRO A 176 7.36 6.64 13.20
CA PRO A 176 6.33 6.47 12.19
C PRO A 176 5.26 5.47 12.68
N TRP A 177 4.02 5.65 12.23
CA TRP A 177 2.97 4.70 12.50
C TRP A 177 3.37 3.29 12.05
N GLY A 178 3.25 2.29 12.92
CA GLY A 178 3.66 0.91 12.65
C GLY A 178 5.18 0.69 12.62
N SER A 179 5.97 1.55 13.30
CA SER A 179 7.41 1.40 13.46
C SER A 179 7.86 1.80 14.88
N GLY A 180 9.07 1.41 15.27
CA GLY A 180 9.65 1.72 16.57
C GLY A 180 8.76 1.27 17.74
N GLU A 181 8.37 2.19 18.62
CA GLU A 181 7.51 1.84 19.75
C GLU A 181 6.02 1.69 19.37
N ARG A 182 5.65 1.79 18.09
CA ARG A 182 4.27 1.74 17.60
C ARG A 182 3.93 0.48 16.78
N THR A 183 4.82 -0.51 16.81
CA THR A 183 4.61 -1.82 16.17
C THR A 183 3.64 -2.71 16.97
N THR A 184 3.12 -3.78 16.38
CA THR A 184 2.24 -4.73 17.07
C THR A 184 2.89 -5.26 18.36
N THR A 185 4.13 -5.75 18.27
CA THR A 185 4.95 -6.14 19.42
C THR A 185 5.93 -5.02 19.75
N HIS A 186 5.77 -4.39 20.91
CA HIS A 186 6.52 -3.18 21.29
C HIS A 186 8.03 -3.31 21.12
N GLY A 187 8.60 -2.51 20.22
CA GLY A 187 10.05 -2.42 19.98
C GLY A 187 10.60 -3.42 18.96
N ASP A 188 9.80 -4.37 18.50
CA ASP A 188 10.19 -5.27 17.41
C ASP A 188 10.11 -4.55 16.06
N PHE A 189 10.97 -4.97 15.12
CA PHE A 189 10.84 -4.53 13.74
C PHE A 189 9.63 -5.18 13.08
N GLU A 190 8.75 -4.34 12.53
CA GLU A 190 7.57 -4.78 11.78
C GLU A 190 7.55 -4.11 10.40
N TYR A 191 7.49 -4.92 9.35
CA TYR A 191 7.24 -4.39 8.03
C TYR A 191 5.76 -4.06 7.87
N HIS A 192 5.42 -2.77 7.96
CA HIS A 192 4.07 -2.25 7.76
C HIS A 192 3.68 -2.05 6.29
N GLY A 193 4.56 -2.38 5.34
CA GLY A 193 4.40 -2.00 3.93
C GLY A 193 3.51 -2.89 3.08
N SER A 194 2.92 -3.93 3.67
CA SER A 194 2.05 -4.93 3.01
C SER A 194 0.63 -4.89 3.57
N ASN A 195 -0.07 -6.03 3.67
CA ASN A 195 -1.45 -6.15 4.14
C ASN A 195 -1.73 -5.44 5.48
N LEU A 196 -0.77 -5.43 6.42
CA LEU A 196 -0.94 -4.72 7.70
C LEU A 196 -1.20 -3.22 7.49
N GLY A 197 -0.34 -2.52 6.74
CA GLY A 197 -0.55 -1.10 6.43
C GLY A 197 -1.70 -0.88 5.46
N ALA A 198 -1.89 -1.79 4.49
CA ALA A 198 -2.99 -1.71 3.52
C ALA A 198 -4.38 -1.88 4.17
N SER A 199 -4.47 -2.54 5.33
CA SER A 199 -5.73 -2.68 6.08
C SER A 199 -6.36 -1.35 6.51
N LEU A 200 -5.55 -0.29 6.68
CA LEU A 200 -6.04 1.07 6.93
C LEU A 200 -6.92 1.58 5.79
N MET A 201 -6.62 1.18 4.54
CA MET A 201 -7.41 1.57 3.36
C MET A 201 -8.85 1.08 3.46
N ASN A 202 -9.09 -0.08 4.06
CA ASN A 202 -10.46 -0.59 4.24
C ASN A 202 -11.33 0.38 5.07
N LEU A 203 -10.71 1.13 5.99
CA LEU A 203 -11.35 2.11 6.88
C LEU A 203 -11.50 3.50 6.24
N GLY A 204 -10.89 3.70 5.06
CA GLY A 204 -10.87 4.99 4.37
C GLY A 204 -9.69 5.90 4.73
N GLU A 205 -8.69 5.38 5.44
CA GLU A 205 -7.42 6.06 5.71
C GLU A 205 -6.29 5.36 4.93
N SER A 206 -5.11 5.98 4.80
CA SER A 206 -3.95 5.30 4.23
C SER A 206 -2.76 5.38 5.18
N LEU A 207 -1.82 4.44 5.09
CA LEU A 207 -0.62 4.50 5.91
C LEU A 207 0.19 5.79 5.64
N LEU A 208 0.21 6.24 4.38
CA LEU A 208 0.74 7.56 4.00
C LEU A 208 0.05 8.68 4.78
N GLY A 209 -1.28 8.77 4.67
CA GLY A 209 -2.07 9.84 5.27
C GLY A 209 -1.99 9.85 6.79
N ILE A 210 -1.97 8.68 7.43
CA ILE A 210 -1.84 8.55 8.87
C ILE A 210 -0.50 9.09 9.37
N GLN A 211 0.60 8.74 8.68
CA GLN A 211 1.93 9.21 9.04
C GLN A 211 2.08 10.72 8.79
N VAL A 212 1.58 11.24 7.67
CA VAL A 212 1.59 12.69 7.40
C VAL A 212 0.78 13.45 8.45
N SER A 213 -0.38 12.93 8.86
CA SER A 213 -1.19 13.54 9.93
C SER A 213 -0.44 13.57 11.26
N ASP A 214 0.24 12.48 11.64
CA ASP A 214 1.10 12.45 12.83
C ASP A 214 2.24 13.47 12.75
N ASN A 215 2.83 13.63 11.57
CA ASN A 215 3.91 14.59 11.35
C ASN A 215 3.42 16.04 11.42
N MET A 216 2.22 16.35 10.91
CA MET A 216 1.58 17.66 11.09
C MET A 216 1.32 17.98 12.56
N ARG A 217 0.90 16.97 13.34
CA ARG A 217 0.78 17.08 14.80
C ARG A 217 2.14 17.26 15.48
N GLY A 218 3.21 16.70 14.93
CA GLY A 218 4.59 16.98 15.33
C GLY A 218 5.01 18.43 15.06
N VAL A 219 4.55 19.03 13.95
CA VAL A 219 4.72 20.46 13.68
C VAL A 219 3.94 21.32 14.68
N ASP A 220 2.70 20.93 15.01
CA ASP A 220 1.92 21.59 16.08
C ASP A 220 2.67 21.58 17.40
N LEU A 221 3.30 20.45 17.74
CA LEU A 221 4.14 20.33 18.92
C LEU A 221 5.31 21.31 18.89
N LEU A 222 6.09 21.33 17.79
CA LEU A 222 7.21 22.25 17.64
C LEU A 222 6.76 23.71 17.80
N CYS A 223 5.69 24.12 17.11
CA CYS A 223 5.15 25.48 17.19
C CYS A 223 4.62 25.85 18.58
N SER A 224 4.26 24.88 19.43
CA SER A 224 3.80 25.12 20.79
C SER A 224 4.92 25.36 21.80
N LEU A 225 6.17 25.02 21.46
CA LEU A 225 7.31 25.12 22.37
C LEU A 225 7.81 26.56 22.46
N PRO A 226 8.02 27.13 23.67
CA PRO A 226 8.53 28.49 23.83
C PRO A 226 9.96 28.68 23.30
N GLN A 227 10.71 27.58 23.12
CA GLN A 227 12.05 27.59 22.54
C GLN A 227 12.06 27.63 21.02
N VAL A 228 10.92 27.45 20.33
CA VAL A 228 10.84 27.32 18.87
C VAL A 228 10.25 28.59 18.26
N ASP A 229 10.88 29.08 17.19
CA ASP A 229 10.30 30.09 16.31
C ASP A 229 9.30 29.39 15.35
N PRO A 230 7.98 29.60 15.50
CA PRO A 230 6.98 28.91 14.69
C PRO A 230 7.03 29.28 13.20
N ASP A 231 7.71 30.38 12.84
CA ASP A 231 7.90 30.79 11.44
C ASP A 231 9.14 30.12 10.80
N LYS A 232 9.90 29.31 11.55
CA LYS A 232 11.15 28.67 11.10
C LYS A 232 11.12 27.16 11.29
N ILE A 233 10.17 26.50 10.63
CA ILE A 233 10.03 25.05 10.67
C ILE A 233 10.70 24.40 9.47
N GLY A 234 11.57 23.42 9.72
CA GLY A 234 12.17 22.54 8.73
C GLY A 234 11.62 21.12 8.81
N ALA A 235 11.78 20.34 7.74
CA ALA A 235 11.44 18.93 7.70
C ALA A 235 12.54 18.13 7.00
N THR A 236 12.89 16.97 7.56
CA THR A 236 13.87 16.06 6.94
C THR A 236 13.60 14.61 7.31
N GLY A 237 14.17 13.70 6.53
CA GLY A 237 14.04 12.27 6.69
C GLY A 237 14.63 11.56 5.49
N ALA A 238 14.81 10.25 5.63
CA ALA A 238 15.45 9.43 4.61
C ALA A 238 14.59 8.21 4.24
N SER A 239 14.66 7.77 2.98
CA SER A 239 13.89 6.63 2.46
C SER A 239 12.37 6.86 2.62
N GLY A 240 11.63 5.97 3.28
CA GLY A 240 10.24 6.22 3.67
C GLY A 240 10.04 7.55 4.39
N GLY A 241 10.97 7.96 5.26
CA GLY A 241 10.93 9.25 5.96
C GLY A 241 11.24 10.45 5.05
N GLY A 242 12.00 10.23 3.98
CA GLY A 242 12.23 11.24 2.94
C GLY A 242 10.98 11.44 2.09
N ASN A 243 10.26 10.36 1.78
CA ASN A 243 8.91 10.45 1.22
C ASN A 243 7.97 11.26 2.12
N GLN A 244 7.91 10.94 3.42
CA GLN A 244 7.11 11.70 4.39
C GLN A 244 7.53 13.18 4.46
N THR A 245 8.82 13.50 4.31
CA THR A 245 9.33 14.88 4.23
C THR A 245 8.73 15.63 3.05
N MET A 246 8.72 15.02 1.87
CA MET A 246 8.13 15.61 0.67
C MET A 246 6.62 15.82 0.84
N TRP A 247 5.90 14.81 1.34
CA TRP A 247 4.46 14.90 1.54
C TRP A 247 4.07 15.94 2.58
N LEU A 248 4.76 15.98 3.72
CA LEU A 248 4.53 16.97 4.77
C LEU A 248 4.76 18.40 4.25
N ALA A 249 5.88 18.63 3.55
CA ALA A 249 6.20 19.94 2.98
C ALA A 249 5.19 20.39 1.91
N ALA A 250 4.53 19.45 1.24
CA ALA A 250 3.50 19.75 0.26
C ALA A 250 2.16 20.17 0.88
N VAL A 251 1.80 19.61 2.05
CA VAL A 251 0.48 19.82 2.67
C VAL A 251 0.48 20.77 3.87
N ASP A 252 1.61 20.98 4.53
CA ASP A 252 1.74 21.88 5.69
C ASP A 252 2.65 23.08 5.36
N GLU A 253 2.04 24.22 5.06
CA GLU A 253 2.72 25.43 4.62
C GLU A 253 3.58 26.11 5.72
N ARG A 254 3.52 25.60 6.95
CA ARG A 254 4.41 26.04 8.04
C ARG A 254 5.83 25.52 7.83
N VAL A 255 6.01 24.39 7.13
CA VAL A 255 7.34 23.89 6.74
C VAL A 255 7.98 24.82 5.71
N LYS A 256 8.99 25.58 6.13
CA LYS A 256 9.69 26.58 5.31
C LYS A 256 10.83 25.99 4.50
N ALA A 257 11.43 24.90 4.97
CA ALA A 257 12.50 24.21 4.25
C ALA A 257 12.42 22.69 4.44
N ALA A 258 12.60 21.93 3.37
CA ALA A 258 12.53 20.48 3.37
C ALA A 258 13.79 19.85 2.76
N VAL A 259 14.26 18.74 3.35
CA VAL A 259 15.39 17.96 2.84
C VAL A 259 15.03 16.46 2.84
N PRO A 260 14.36 15.97 1.78
CA PRO A 260 14.16 14.54 1.57
C PRO A 260 15.45 13.87 1.09
N VAL A 261 15.84 12.79 1.76
CA VAL A 261 17.07 12.03 1.47
C VAL A 261 16.73 10.64 0.94
N VAL A 262 17.44 10.19 -0.09
CA VAL A 262 17.32 8.86 -0.75
C VAL A 262 15.88 8.38 -0.93
N SER A 263 15.02 9.24 -1.47
CA SER A 263 13.57 9.00 -1.55
C SER A 263 12.88 9.61 -2.76
N VAL A 264 13.45 10.67 -3.33
CA VAL A 264 12.86 11.36 -4.48
C VAL A 264 13.19 10.60 -5.75
N GLY A 265 12.17 10.36 -6.57
CA GLY A 265 12.22 9.61 -7.82
C GLY A 265 11.23 10.20 -8.84
N THR A 266 10.40 9.35 -9.42
CA THR A 266 9.16 9.72 -10.14
C THR A 266 8.09 8.71 -9.75
N PHE A 267 6.82 9.08 -9.64
CA PHE A 267 5.70 8.15 -9.42
C PHE A 267 5.60 7.10 -10.53
N GLU A 268 5.97 7.45 -11.78
CA GLU A 268 6.19 6.47 -12.85
C GLU A 268 7.19 5.37 -12.44
N SER A 269 8.29 5.75 -11.80
CA SER A 269 9.34 4.80 -11.42
C SER A 269 8.85 3.82 -10.34
N TYR A 270 7.93 4.22 -9.45
CA TYR A 270 7.32 3.34 -8.43
C TYR A 270 6.49 2.19 -9.02
N ILE A 271 5.99 2.33 -10.26
CA ILE A 271 5.12 1.32 -10.88
C ILE A 271 5.91 0.03 -11.10
N MET A 272 5.38 -1.07 -10.56
CA MET A 272 6.00 -2.40 -10.58
C MET A 272 7.36 -2.50 -9.85
N ARG A 273 7.53 -1.78 -8.74
CA ARG A 273 8.73 -1.83 -7.88
C ARG A 273 8.42 -2.03 -6.38
N SER A 274 9.44 -2.46 -5.64
CA SER A 274 9.38 -2.78 -4.20
C SER A 274 9.45 -1.52 -3.33
N ASN A 275 8.33 -0.84 -3.16
CA ASN A 275 8.21 0.31 -2.27
C ASN A 275 7.12 0.04 -1.21
N CYS A 276 7.16 0.73 -0.06
CA CYS A 276 6.19 0.50 1.00
C CYS A 276 4.80 1.07 0.64
N ILE A 277 3.72 0.51 1.21
CA ILE A 277 2.37 1.12 1.09
C ILE A 277 2.29 2.49 1.79
N CYS A 278 3.22 2.82 2.70
CA CYS A 278 3.32 4.18 3.29
C CYS A 278 3.79 5.25 2.28
N GLU A 279 4.29 4.83 1.12
CA GLU A 279 4.75 5.70 0.03
C GLU A 279 3.70 5.80 -1.10
N LEU A 280 2.58 5.09 -1.00
CA LEU A 280 1.53 5.08 -2.02
C LEU A 280 0.56 6.25 -1.80
N LEU A 281 0.43 7.12 -2.82
CA LEU A 281 -0.70 8.02 -2.97
C LEU A 281 -1.79 7.35 -3.81
N VAL A 282 -2.92 7.01 -3.19
CA VAL A 282 -4.06 6.40 -3.89
C VAL A 282 -4.52 7.32 -5.03
N ASP A 283 -4.73 6.74 -6.21
CA ASP A 283 -5.06 7.44 -7.46
C ASP A 283 -3.98 8.44 -7.95
N GLY A 284 -2.76 8.45 -7.38
CA GLY A 284 -1.79 9.54 -7.56
C GLY A 284 -1.46 9.91 -9.03
N LEU A 285 -1.06 8.93 -9.85
CA LEU A 285 -0.70 9.16 -11.26
C LEU A 285 -1.89 9.57 -12.12
N THR A 286 -3.12 9.50 -11.60
CA THR A 286 -4.30 10.01 -12.32
C THR A 286 -4.40 11.53 -12.31
N PHE A 287 -3.66 12.21 -11.41
CA PHE A 287 -3.81 13.66 -11.24
C PHE A 287 -2.52 14.43 -10.93
N THR A 288 -1.43 13.75 -10.64
CA THR A 288 -0.15 14.42 -10.42
C THR A 288 1.03 13.50 -10.67
N GLU A 289 2.20 14.11 -10.72
CA GLU A 289 3.51 13.48 -10.75
C GLU A 289 4.34 14.11 -9.62
N GLU A 290 5.43 13.46 -9.22
CA GLU A 290 6.25 13.86 -8.07
C GLU A 290 6.76 15.31 -8.19
N SER A 291 7.04 15.78 -9.41
CA SER A 291 7.38 17.18 -9.67
C SER A 291 6.32 18.19 -9.19
N GLY A 292 5.03 17.85 -9.24
CA GLY A 292 3.95 18.67 -8.73
C GLY A 292 3.96 18.76 -7.21
N VAL A 293 4.28 17.65 -6.54
CA VAL A 293 4.42 17.59 -5.08
C VAL A 293 5.62 18.41 -4.62
N LEU A 294 6.77 18.28 -5.30
CA LEU A 294 7.96 19.11 -5.02
C LEU A 294 7.66 20.61 -5.16
N PHE A 295 6.84 21.00 -6.13
CA PHE A 295 6.47 22.41 -6.34
C PHE A 295 5.55 22.98 -5.23
N LEU A 296 4.84 22.12 -4.49
CA LEU A 296 4.04 22.57 -3.35
C LEU A 296 4.90 23.02 -2.15
N ALA A 297 6.14 22.52 -2.04
CA ALA A 297 7.05 22.89 -0.96
C ALA A 297 7.52 24.35 -1.05
N ASN A 298 7.76 24.99 0.10
CA ASN A 298 8.28 26.36 0.16
C ASN A 298 9.73 26.46 -0.33
N ALA A 299 10.60 25.58 0.19
CA ALA A 299 11.95 25.37 -0.28
C ALA A 299 12.35 23.90 -0.07
N VAL A 300 12.92 23.24 -1.08
CA VAL A 300 13.27 21.82 -1.02
C VAL A 300 14.64 21.51 -1.64
N MET A 301 15.45 20.73 -0.92
CA MET A 301 16.72 20.19 -1.44
C MET A 301 16.70 18.66 -1.45
N LEU A 302 16.85 18.08 -2.64
CA LEU A 302 16.79 16.64 -2.87
C LEU A 302 18.19 16.04 -2.71
N LEU A 303 18.36 15.04 -1.85
CA LEU A 303 19.64 14.34 -1.67
C LEU A 303 19.51 12.90 -2.13
N ASN A 304 20.23 12.51 -3.19
CA ASN A 304 20.18 11.16 -3.75
C ASN A 304 21.57 10.55 -3.90
N HIS A 305 21.62 9.22 -3.86
CA HIS A 305 22.87 8.48 -3.84
C HIS A 305 23.08 7.69 -5.13
N THR A 306 24.32 7.66 -5.64
CA THR A 306 24.63 6.95 -6.90
C THR A 306 24.88 5.45 -6.71
N LYS A 307 25.07 4.97 -5.46
CA LYS A 307 25.16 3.54 -5.12
C LYS A 307 23.93 3.05 -4.33
N ASP A 308 22.82 3.78 -4.42
CA ASP A 308 21.52 3.27 -3.98
C ASP A 308 21.17 2.02 -4.80
N ASP A 309 20.55 1.03 -4.19
CA ASP A 309 20.13 -0.22 -4.83
C ASP A 309 18.63 -0.23 -5.16
N ASN A 310 17.88 0.80 -4.73
CA ASN A 310 16.48 0.97 -5.09
C ASN A 310 16.35 1.82 -6.36
N PRO A 311 16.00 1.21 -7.52
CA PRO A 311 15.90 1.94 -8.77
C PRO A 311 14.85 3.04 -8.78
N THR A 312 13.89 3.03 -7.84
CA THR A 312 12.90 4.12 -7.67
C THR A 312 13.58 5.45 -7.36
N PHE A 313 14.68 5.43 -6.61
CA PHE A 313 15.38 6.62 -6.09
C PHE A 313 16.68 6.92 -6.84
N PHE A 314 16.90 6.29 -8.00
CA PHE A 314 18.10 6.58 -8.78
C PHE A 314 18.15 8.06 -9.17
N PRO A 315 19.35 8.67 -9.20
CA PRO A 315 19.53 10.05 -9.61
C PRO A 315 18.86 10.38 -10.95
N SER A 316 18.79 9.44 -11.90
CA SER A 316 18.11 9.63 -13.18
C SER A 316 16.62 9.92 -13.02
N GLU A 317 15.93 9.26 -12.08
CA GLU A 317 14.52 9.49 -11.81
C GLU A 317 14.32 10.81 -11.05
N MET A 318 15.11 11.04 -9.99
CA MET A 318 15.06 12.30 -9.25
C MET A 318 15.27 13.51 -10.17
N LEU A 319 16.23 13.45 -11.09
CA LEU A 319 16.51 14.54 -12.02
C LEU A 319 15.33 14.84 -12.95
N ARG A 320 14.53 13.84 -13.32
CA ARG A 320 13.30 14.07 -14.11
C ARG A 320 12.29 14.92 -13.32
N SER A 321 12.05 14.55 -12.06
CA SER A 321 11.16 15.31 -11.17
C SER A 321 11.70 16.70 -10.86
N TYR A 322 12.99 16.82 -10.53
CA TYR A 322 13.66 18.09 -10.28
C TYR A 322 13.57 19.02 -11.49
N ASN A 323 13.90 18.54 -12.69
CA ASN A 323 13.91 19.39 -13.89
C ASN A 323 12.51 19.88 -14.27
N ASN A 324 11.47 19.07 -14.03
CA ASN A 324 10.09 19.48 -14.26
C ASN A 324 9.63 20.49 -13.19
N ALA A 325 9.90 20.23 -11.90
CA ALA A 325 9.56 21.13 -10.81
C ALA A 325 10.30 22.48 -10.91
N LYS A 326 11.59 22.46 -11.24
CA LYS A 326 12.45 23.66 -11.36
C LYS A 326 11.85 24.71 -12.29
N LYS A 327 11.22 24.30 -13.39
CA LYS A 327 10.55 25.22 -14.32
C LYS A 327 9.43 26.00 -13.64
N ALA A 328 8.61 25.32 -12.83
CA ALA A 328 7.53 25.97 -12.08
C ALA A 328 8.09 26.89 -10.97
N PHE A 329 9.15 26.48 -10.27
CA PHE A 329 9.86 27.35 -9.32
C PHE A 329 10.42 28.60 -9.99
N THR A 330 11.05 28.48 -11.15
CA THR A 330 11.55 29.64 -11.93
C THR A 330 10.41 30.55 -12.39
N SER A 331 9.32 29.99 -12.92
CA SER A 331 8.12 30.77 -13.28
C SER A 331 7.49 31.51 -12.10
N ALA A 332 7.62 30.97 -10.88
CA ALA A 332 7.17 31.61 -9.64
C ALA A 332 8.17 32.63 -9.07
N GLY A 333 9.34 32.84 -9.69
CA GLY A 333 10.41 33.68 -9.14
C GLY A 333 11.10 33.06 -7.91
N GLN A 334 10.97 31.75 -7.72
CA GLN A 334 11.46 30.98 -6.56
C GLN A 334 12.54 29.97 -6.97
N GLU A 335 13.30 30.24 -8.02
CA GLU A 335 14.30 29.30 -8.55
C GLU A 335 15.32 28.84 -7.50
N ASN A 336 15.70 29.70 -6.55
CA ASN A 336 16.65 29.35 -5.50
C ASN A 336 16.06 28.50 -4.37
N ASN A 337 14.75 28.23 -4.40
CA ASN A 337 14.06 27.42 -3.42
C ASN A 337 13.98 25.93 -3.81
N ILE A 338 14.64 25.52 -4.89
CA ILE A 338 14.78 24.11 -5.24
C ILE A 338 16.23 23.79 -5.64
N ALA A 339 16.79 22.75 -5.03
CA ALA A 339 18.14 22.29 -5.27
C ALA A 339 18.23 20.76 -5.20
N TYR A 340 19.35 20.20 -5.66
CA TYR A 340 19.70 18.80 -5.38
C TYR A 340 21.20 18.65 -5.12
N ARG A 341 21.58 17.54 -4.49
CA ARG A 341 22.96 17.05 -4.41
C ARG A 341 22.99 15.54 -4.65
N LEU A 342 24.10 15.07 -5.20
CA LEU A 342 24.37 13.65 -5.42
C LEU A 342 25.59 13.23 -4.61
N PHE A 343 25.52 12.07 -3.98
CA PHE A 343 26.63 11.49 -3.23
C PHE A 343 26.95 10.07 -3.69
N GLU A 344 28.22 9.68 -3.64
CA GLU A 344 28.68 8.35 -4.04
C GLU A 344 28.59 7.32 -2.88
N LEU A 345 27.41 7.27 -2.26
CA LEU A 345 27.11 6.54 -1.03
C LEU A 345 26.07 5.43 -1.28
N PRO A 346 25.95 4.42 -0.40
CA PRO A 346 24.84 3.47 -0.43
C PRO A 346 23.55 4.08 0.17
N HIS A 347 22.41 3.39 0.08
CA HIS A 347 21.14 3.84 0.67
C HIS A 347 21.27 4.12 2.18
N GLY A 348 20.88 5.32 2.64
CA GLY A 348 20.94 5.71 4.06
C GLY A 348 20.92 7.22 4.28
N TYR A 349 21.22 7.65 5.52
CA TYR A 349 21.34 9.06 5.90
C TYR A 349 22.73 9.31 6.53
N MET A 350 23.68 9.71 5.70
CA MET A 350 25.10 9.81 6.06
C MET A 350 25.49 11.21 6.55
N ALA A 351 26.73 11.39 6.98
CA ALA A 351 27.21 12.69 7.48
C ALA A 351 27.17 13.75 6.38
N GLU A 352 27.55 13.39 5.15
CA GLU A 352 27.53 14.25 3.98
C GLU A 352 26.13 14.84 3.71
N ASP A 353 25.08 14.02 3.87
CA ASP A 353 23.70 14.47 3.76
C ASP A 353 23.34 15.46 4.86
N ARG A 354 23.76 15.18 6.10
CA ARG A 354 23.48 16.05 7.25
C ARG A 354 24.21 17.39 7.13
N GLU A 355 25.45 17.39 6.63
CA GLU A 355 26.21 18.61 6.36
C GLU A 355 25.55 19.46 5.27
N ALA A 356 25.04 18.83 4.20
CA ALA A 356 24.25 19.53 3.18
C ALA A 356 22.94 20.09 3.77
N MET A 357 22.20 19.28 4.52
CA MET A 357 20.97 19.69 5.21
C MET A 357 21.20 20.91 6.10
N LEU A 358 22.27 20.92 6.91
CA LEU A 358 22.60 22.06 7.77
C LEU A 358 22.79 23.35 6.96
N GLY A 359 23.50 23.27 5.83
CA GLY A 359 23.68 24.41 4.94
C GLY A 359 22.35 24.97 4.42
N TRP A 360 21.45 24.08 3.97
CA TRP A 360 20.13 24.45 3.46
C TRP A 360 19.23 25.08 4.53
N PHE A 361 19.22 24.50 5.73
CA PHE A 361 18.45 25.04 6.84
C PHE A 361 19.04 26.35 7.39
N ASP A 362 20.36 26.51 7.44
CA ASP A 362 20.95 27.79 7.85
C ASP A 362 20.51 28.90 6.87
N LEU A 363 20.49 28.62 5.56
CA LEU A 363 20.00 29.57 4.55
C LEU A 363 18.52 29.93 4.75
N HIS A 364 17.64 28.93 4.79
CA HIS A 364 16.19 29.18 4.72
C HIS A 364 15.52 29.44 6.06
N LEU A 365 16.09 28.93 7.16
CA LEU A 365 15.49 29.07 8.49
C LEU A 365 16.21 30.12 9.34
N LYS A 366 17.53 30.30 9.18
CA LYS A 366 18.29 31.32 9.93
C LYS A 366 18.61 32.57 9.12
N ASN A 367 18.46 32.52 7.80
CA ASN A 367 18.95 33.56 6.87
C ASN A 367 20.47 33.75 6.95
N GLU A 368 21.20 32.63 7.11
CA GLU A 368 22.66 32.60 7.24
C GLU A 368 23.30 31.74 6.14
N GLY A 369 24.49 32.13 5.68
CA GLY A 369 25.25 31.35 4.69
C GLY A 369 24.63 31.35 3.30
N THR A 370 25.00 30.36 2.48
CA THR A 370 24.66 30.31 1.04
C THR A 370 23.94 29.02 0.63
N GLY A 371 23.53 28.18 1.59
CA GLY A 371 23.04 26.83 1.30
C GLY A 371 24.15 25.79 1.02
N SER A 372 25.42 26.18 1.12
CA SER A 372 26.56 25.26 0.97
C SER A 372 26.71 24.34 2.19
N PRO A 373 27.19 23.10 2.02
CA PRO A 373 27.34 22.17 3.14
C PRO A 373 28.16 22.76 4.30
N LYS A 374 27.69 22.53 5.52
CA LYS A 374 28.31 22.98 6.76
C LYS A 374 28.82 21.78 7.54
N LYS A 375 30.09 21.81 7.93
CA LYS A 375 30.73 20.74 8.70
C LYS A 375 29.93 20.42 9.97
N GLU A 376 29.66 19.15 10.19
CA GLU A 376 28.95 18.67 11.37
C GLU A 376 29.79 18.85 12.64
N ILE A 377 29.15 19.28 13.72
CA ILE A 377 29.78 19.39 15.05
C ILE A 377 29.79 17.98 15.67
N PRO A 378 30.94 17.49 16.18
CA PRO A 378 31.01 16.17 16.79
C PRO A 378 30.03 15.99 17.95
N PHE A 379 29.40 14.82 18.02
CA PHE A 379 28.50 14.41 19.11
C PHE A 379 28.77 12.98 19.55
N THR A 380 28.12 12.58 20.65
CA THR A 380 28.14 11.21 21.16
C THR A 380 26.74 10.63 21.09
N LEU A 381 26.64 9.41 20.56
CA LEU A 381 25.38 8.67 20.51
C LEU A 381 24.99 8.19 21.92
N LEU A 382 23.69 8.17 22.18
CA LEU A 382 23.12 7.60 23.38
C LEU A 382 22.80 6.11 23.17
N PRO A 383 22.93 5.27 24.20
CA PRO A 383 22.44 3.89 24.12
C PRO A 383 20.90 3.87 24.09
N GLU A 384 20.33 2.81 23.50
CA GLU A 384 18.90 2.73 23.17
C GLU A 384 17.98 2.93 24.38
N GLU A 385 18.34 2.35 25.53
CA GLU A 385 17.56 2.45 26.77
C GLU A 385 17.42 3.90 27.28
N LYS A 386 18.31 4.80 26.85
CA LYS A 386 18.25 6.23 27.17
C LYS A 386 17.33 7.01 26.24
N LEU A 387 16.93 6.42 25.10
CA LEU A 387 16.05 7.04 24.11
C LEU A 387 14.65 6.43 24.06
N MET A 388 14.46 5.23 24.62
CA MET A 388 13.13 4.63 24.73
C MET A 388 12.18 5.51 25.58
N VAL A 389 10.94 5.66 25.13
CA VAL A 389 9.87 6.31 25.91
C VAL A 389 9.35 5.33 26.97
N PHE A 390 9.27 4.04 26.63
CA PHE A 390 8.86 2.98 27.54
C PHE A 390 9.91 1.87 27.62
N PRO A 391 10.11 1.24 28.78
CA PRO A 391 10.84 -0.03 28.85
C PRO A 391 10.21 -1.05 27.90
N SER A 392 11.03 -1.90 27.29
CA SER A 392 10.56 -2.94 26.35
C SER A 392 9.43 -3.78 26.98
N GLY A 393 8.32 -3.93 26.24
CA GLY A 393 7.12 -4.64 26.67
C GLY A 393 6.22 -3.87 27.64
N GLN A 394 6.56 -2.63 28.01
CA GLN A 394 5.82 -1.81 28.98
C GLN A 394 5.23 -0.54 28.35
N ARG A 395 4.90 -0.60 27.05
CA ARG A 395 4.24 0.49 26.32
C ARG A 395 2.87 0.81 26.93
N ASP A 396 2.56 2.10 27.00
CA ASP A 396 1.23 2.60 27.38
C ASP A 396 0.16 2.19 26.35
N ASN A 397 -1.05 1.86 26.83
CA ASN A 397 -2.18 1.47 25.97
C ASN A 397 -2.65 2.62 25.05
N ASP A 398 -2.34 3.87 25.41
CA ASP A 398 -2.57 5.06 24.60
C ASP A 398 -1.71 5.08 23.30
N VAL A 399 -0.62 4.30 23.25
CA VAL A 399 0.20 4.11 22.04
C VAL A 399 -0.25 2.84 21.34
N ILE A 400 -1.23 2.99 20.46
CA ILE A 400 -1.85 1.85 19.76
C ILE A 400 -1.07 1.43 18.53
N SER A 401 -1.12 0.13 18.22
CA SER A 401 -0.60 -0.44 16.98
C SER A 401 -1.64 -0.44 15.85
N THR A 402 -1.20 -0.72 14.62
CA THR A 402 -2.06 -0.72 13.43
C THR A 402 -3.23 -1.71 13.55
N ASP A 403 -2.98 -2.93 14.02
CA ASP A 403 -3.99 -3.95 14.24
C ASP A 403 -5.06 -3.52 15.25
N GLN A 404 -4.64 -2.99 16.41
CA GLN A 404 -5.54 -2.48 17.45
C GLN A 404 -6.42 -1.34 16.91
N TYR A 405 -5.84 -0.43 16.13
CA TYR A 405 -6.59 0.65 15.48
C TYR A 405 -7.60 0.11 14.47
N CYS A 406 -7.18 -0.80 13.59
CA CYS A 406 -8.04 -1.38 12.57
C CYS A 406 -9.20 -2.17 13.16
N ILE A 407 -8.97 -2.93 14.24
CA ILE A 407 -10.01 -3.64 14.98
C ILE A 407 -11.02 -2.63 15.55
N LYS A 408 -10.54 -1.61 16.28
CA LYS A 408 -11.40 -0.63 16.92
C LYS A 408 -12.25 0.13 15.90
N ARG A 409 -11.60 0.75 14.91
CA ARG A 409 -12.27 1.59 13.92
C ARG A 409 -13.17 0.78 12.97
N GLY A 410 -12.75 -0.43 12.61
CA GLY A 410 -13.57 -1.33 11.80
C GLY A 410 -14.89 -1.70 12.50
N ASN A 411 -14.83 -2.02 13.80
CA ASN A 411 -16.03 -2.33 14.59
C ASN A 411 -16.98 -1.13 14.70
N GLU A 412 -16.45 0.09 14.87
CA GLU A 412 -17.25 1.32 14.84
C GLU A 412 -17.98 1.50 13.51
N LEU A 413 -17.26 1.45 12.39
CA LEU A 413 -17.83 1.59 11.04
C LEU A 413 -18.89 0.52 10.75
N LYS A 414 -18.63 -0.72 11.16
CA LYS A 414 -19.58 -1.82 11.00
C LYS A 414 -20.84 -1.60 11.83
N ALA A 415 -20.70 -1.15 13.09
CA ALA A 415 -21.85 -0.84 13.94
C ALA A 415 -22.68 0.31 13.35
N GLU A 416 -22.04 1.36 12.84
CA GLU A 416 -22.71 2.47 12.12
C GLU A 416 -23.53 1.95 10.93
N PHE A 417 -22.93 1.10 10.09
CA PHE A 417 -23.62 0.48 8.96
C PHE A 417 -24.81 -0.38 9.41
N LEU A 418 -24.61 -1.29 10.36
CA LEU A 418 -25.67 -2.20 10.80
C LEU A 418 -26.80 -1.45 11.52
N ASN A 419 -26.54 -0.30 12.13
CA ASN A 419 -27.56 0.51 12.78
C ASN A 419 -28.30 1.46 11.81
N SER A 420 -27.92 1.47 10.52
CA SER A 420 -28.69 2.18 9.49
C SER A 420 -30.08 1.53 9.30
N GLY A 421 -31.12 2.36 9.16
CA GLY A 421 -32.50 1.86 9.05
C GLY A 421 -32.80 1.17 7.72
N SER A 422 -32.45 1.81 6.60
CA SER A 422 -32.58 1.28 5.25
C SER A 422 -31.54 1.92 4.34
N VAL A 423 -31.04 1.19 3.35
CA VAL A 423 -30.12 1.73 2.33
C VAL A 423 -30.77 1.70 0.94
N ASN A 424 -30.41 2.65 0.09
CA ASN A 424 -30.80 2.61 -1.32
C ASN A 424 -29.86 1.65 -2.06
N ALA A 425 -30.39 0.50 -2.50
CA ALA A 425 -29.61 -0.53 -3.17
C ALA A 425 -28.95 -0.04 -4.48
N GLY A 426 -29.65 0.75 -5.30
CA GLY A 426 -29.11 1.31 -6.53
C GLY A 426 -27.90 2.21 -6.27
N LYS A 427 -28.05 3.14 -5.31
CA LYS A 427 -26.95 4.01 -4.87
C LYS A 427 -25.77 3.20 -4.32
N LYS A 428 -26.03 2.16 -3.52
CA LYS A 428 -24.96 1.32 -2.98
C LYS A 428 -24.22 0.52 -4.06
N LYS A 429 -24.86 0.15 -5.16
CA LYS A 429 -24.19 -0.44 -6.33
C LYS A 429 -23.32 0.59 -7.05
N GLU A 430 -23.79 1.82 -7.21
CA GLU A 430 -22.97 2.92 -7.78
C GLU A 430 -21.73 3.18 -6.92
N GLU A 431 -21.90 3.31 -5.60
CA GLU A 431 -20.78 3.48 -4.66
C GLU A 431 -19.81 2.28 -4.69
N LEU A 432 -20.31 1.04 -4.84
CA LEU A 432 -19.46 -0.15 -4.97
C LEU A 432 -18.62 -0.09 -6.27
N LYS A 433 -19.22 0.37 -7.38
CA LYS A 433 -18.50 0.55 -8.65
C LYS A 433 -17.37 1.58 -8.52
N GLU A 434 -17.59 2.65 -7.76
CA GLU A 434 -16.56 3.66 -7.45
C GLU A 434 -15.43 3.12 -6.55
N ILE A 435 -15.77 2.29 -5.56
CA ILE A 435 -14.79 1.64 -4.66
C ILE A 435 -13.92 0.65 -5.43
N LEU A 436 -14.53 -0.12 -6.33
CA LEU A 436 -13.81 -1.02 -7.23
C LEU A 436 -13.02 -0.27 -8.31
N ARG A 437 -13.20 1.05 -8.42
CA ARG A 437 -12.56 1.91 -9.43
C ARG A 437 -12.90 1.51 -10.87
N MET A 438 -14.12 1.01 -11.08
CA MET A 438 -14.60 0.56 -12.39
C MET A 438 -15.19 1.73 -13.21
N ASN A 439 -14.36 2.74 -13.49
CA ASN A 439 -14.78 3.94 -14.23
C ASN A 439 -14.93 3.69 -15.74
N VAL A 440 -14.23 2.68 -16.25
CA VAL A 440 -14.30 2.21 -17.64
C VAL A 440 -14.70 0.75 -17.62
N THR A 441 -15.65 0.39 -18.47
CA THR A 441 -16.03 -1.02 -18.70
C THR A 441 -15.42 -1.45 -20.03
N PRO A 442 -14.36 -2.28 -20.01
CA PRO A 442 -13.70 -2.70 -21.24
C PRO A 442 -14.65 -3.51 -22.13
N ALA A 443 -14.36 -3.54 -23.42
CA ALA A 443 -15.05 -4.40 -24.39
C ALA A 443 -14.11 -5.48 -24.91
N ILE A 444 -14.69 -6.63 -25.28
CA ILE A 444 -13.97 -7.67 -26.01
C ILE A 444 -13.66 -7.11 -27.40
N TYR A 445 -12.38 -6.88 -27.65
CA TYR A 445 -11.85 -6.45 -28.95
C TYR A 445 -11.69 -7.65 -29.89
N ARG A 446 -11.17 -8.77 -29.36
CA ARG A 446 -10.92 -9.98 -30.15
C ARG A 446 -11.05 -11.25 -29.33
N VAL A 447 -11.65 -12.27 -29.94
CA VAL A 447 -11.64 -13.65 -29.43
C VAL A 447 -10.73 -14.47 -30.33
N SER A 448 -9.72 -15.14 -29.77
CA SER A 448 -8.85 -16.04 -30.51
C SER A 448 -8.99 -17.47 -29.99
N ARG A 449 -9.32 -18.40 -30.88
CA ARG A 449 -9.34 -19.84 -30.60
C ARG A 449 -7.99 -20.41 -31.02
N ILE A 450 -7.23 -20.90 -30.04
CA ILE A 450 -5.84 -21.30 -30.25
C ILE A 450 -5.80 -22.76 -30.73
N SER A 451 -6.34 -23.67 -29.92
CA SER A 451 -6.36 -25.11 -30.20
C SER A 451 -7.33 -25.83 -29.26
N GLU A 452 -7.47 -27.13 -29.44
CA GLU A 452 -8.10 -28.02 -28.48
C GLU A 452 -7.04 -28.96 -27.88
N LYS A 453 -6.97 -29.07 -26.55
CA LYS A 453 -5.99 -29.91 -25.86
C LYS A 453 -6.61 -30.56 -24.64
N ALA A 454 -6.46 -31.88 -24.52
CA ALA A 454 -7.00 -32.66 -23.40
C ALA A 454 -8.52 -32.42 -23.15
N GLY A 455 -9.29 -32.22 -24.23
CA GLY A 455 -10.74 -31.95 -24.18
C GLY A 455 -11.12 -30.51 -23.82
N TRP A 456 -10.15 -29.60 -23.70
CA TRP A 456 -10.39 -28.17 -23.47
C TRP A 456 -10.21 -27.37 -24.77
N GLU A 457 -11.14 -26.46 -25.07
CA GLU A 457 -10.95 -25.40 -26.04
C GLU A 457 -10.12 -24.28 -25.38
N LEU A 458 -8.98 -23.91 -25.99
CA LEU A 458 -8.08 -22.87 -25.50
C LEU A 458 -8.42 -21.54 -26.18
N ILE A 459 -8.85 -20.56 -25.40
CA ILE A 459 -9.35 -19.27 -25.90
C ILE A 459 -8.62 -18.12 -25.22
N THR A 460 -8.28 -17.08 -25.97
CA THR A 460 -7.92 -15.79 -25.41
C THR A 460 -8.96 -14.73 -25.76
N LEU A 461 -9.34 -13.93 -24.74
CA LEU A 461 -10.13 -12.73 -24.92
C LEU A 461 -9.19 -11.53 -24.81
N GLU A 462 -9.01 -10.79 -25.90
CA GLU A 462 -8.29 -9.51 -25.90
C GLU A 462 -9.31 -8.38 -25.70
N THR A 463 -9.06 -7.49 -24.74
CA THR A 463 -9.87 -6.29 -24.52
C THR A 463 -9.37 -5.10 -25.35
N ASP A 464 -10.23 -4.10 -25.53
CA ASP A 464 -9.85 -2.80 -26.10
C ASP A 464 -8.80 -2.06 -25.25
N GLU A 465 -8.75 -2.33 -23.95
CA GLU A 465 -7.71 -1.93 -22.99
C GLU A 465 -6.43 -2.80 -23.04
N LYS A 466 -6.27 -3.63 -24.07
CA LYS A 466 -5.08 -4.47 -24.29
C LYS A 466 -4.76 -5.45 -23.17
N THR A 467 -5.77 -5.85 -22.40
CA THR A 467 -5.69 -6.99 -21.47
C THR A 467 -6.00 -8.28 -22.23
N ILE A 468 -5.27 -9.35 -21.92
CA ILE A 468 -5.55 -10.70 -22.43
C ILE A 468 -6.07 -11.54 -21.27
N ILE A 469 -7.22 -12.18 -21.45
CA ILE A 469 -7.81 -13.12 -20.49
C ILE A 469 -7.73 -14.53 -21.10
N PRO A 470 -6.88 -15.42 -20.57
CA PRO A 470 -6.85 -16.82 -20.98
C PRO A 470 -8.03 -17.59 -20.38
N VAL A 471 -8.71 -18.37 -21.23
CA VAL A 471 -9.88 -19.16 -20.88
C VAL A 471 -9.71 -20.58 -21.39
N LEU A 472 -9.80 -21.56 -20.48
CA LEU A 472 -10.04 -22.95 -20.84
C LEU A 472 -11.54 -23.21 -20.81
N LEU A 473 -12.08 -23.67 -21.93
CA LEU A 473 -13.50 -23.87 -22.10
C LEU A 473 -13.84 -25.33 -22.35
N LEU A 474 -14.85 -25.81 -21.63
CA LEU A 474 -15.52 -27.08 -21.85
C LEU A 474 -17.02 -26.80 -21.99
N ASP A 475 -17.59 -27.16 -23.15
CA ASP A 475 -19.02 -26.97 -23.39
C ASP A 475 -19.87 -27.98 -22.58
N PRO A 476 -21.09 -27.59 -22.15
CA PRO A 476 -21.97 -28.47 -21.42
C PRO A 476 -22.46 -29.63 -22.29
N SER A 477 -22.80 -30.74 -21.64
CA SER A 477 -23.42 -31.90 -22.30
C SER A 477 -24.79 -31.58 -22.90
N GLU A 478 -25.54 -30.66 -22.27
CA GLU A 478 -26.81 -30.13 -22.74
C GLU A 478 -26.84 -28.59 -22.63
N LYS A 479 -27.45 -27.90 -23.60
CA LYS A 479 -27.46 -26.41 -23.64
C LYS A 479 -28.07 -25.75 -22.39
N ASN A 480 -29.02 -26.41 -21.73
CA ASN A 480 -29.75 -25.92 -20.55
C ASN A 480 -28.98 -26.10 -19.22
N ALA A 481 -27.88 -26.86 -19.21
CA ALA A 481 -27.08 -27.13 -18.01
C ALA A 481 -26.31 -25.89 -17.52
N GLY A 482 -26.07 -24.92 -18.41
CA GLY A 482 -25.37 -23.66 -18.08
C GLY A 482 -23.86 -23.81 -17.99
N TYR A 483 -23.19 -22.71 -17.64
CA TYR A 483 -21.73 -22.64 -17.49
C TYR A 483 -21.35 -22.19 -16.08
N ASN A 484 -20.24 -22.74 -15.58
CA ASN A 484 -19.58 -22.31 -14.35
C ASN A 484 -18.23 -21.71 -14.68
N ILE A 485 -18.04 -20.43 -14.31
CA ILE A 485 -16.74 -19.78 -14.38
C ILE A 485 -15.97 -20.15 -13.11
N LEU A 486 -14.86 -20.88 -13.26
CA LEU A 486 -13.98 -21.26 -12.16
C LEU A 486 -12.76 -20.35 -12.16
N CYS A 487 -12.48 -19.71 -11.02
CA CYS A 487 -11.32 -18.84 -10.86
C CYS A 487 -10.69 -19.04 -9.49
N SER A 488 -9.38 -18.81 -9.41
CA SER A 488 -8.66 -18.87 -8.14
C SER A 488 -7.74 -17.67 -8.00
N SER A 489 -7.67 -17.09 -6.80
CA SER A 489 -6.67 -16.04 -6.54
C SER A 489 -5.24 -16.59 -6.58
N ASP A 490 -5.08 -17.92 -6.57
CA ASP A 490 -3.82 -18.64 -6.74
C ASP A 490 -3.58 -19.17 -8.17
N GLY A 491 -4.44 -18.82 -9.12
CA GLY A 491 -4.36 -19.28 -10.52
C GLY A 491 -4.94 -20.68 -10.70
N LYS A 492 -5.24 -21.06 -11.94
CA LYS A 492 -5.99 -22.27 -12.29
C LYS A 492 -5.35 -23.57 -11.79
N GLU A 493 -4.02 -23.63 -11.71
CA GLU A 493 -3.30 -24.82 -11.22
C GLU A 493 -3.60 -25.12 -9.74
N SER A 494 -4.11 -24.13 -9.00
CA SER A 494 -4.56 -24.33 -7.61
C SER A 494 -6.00 -24.86 -7.49
N LEU A 495 -6.74 -24.94 -8.59
CA LEU A 495 -8.10 -25.48 -8.58
C LEU A 495 -8.08 -26.99 -8.31
N SER A 496 -9.00 -27.45 -7.47
CA SER A 496 -9.14 -28.88 -7.18
C SER A 496 -9.60 -29.64 -8.42
N LEU A 497 -8.86 -30.67 -8.82
CA LEU A 497 -9.30 -31.60 -9.86
C LEU A 497 -10.65 -32.24 -9.51
N ALA A 498 -10.91 -32.53 -8.22
CA ALA A 498 -12.18 -33.07 -7.77
C ALA A 498 -13.36 -32.11 -8.04
N LEU A 499 -13.14 -30.81 -7.92
CA LEU A 499 -14.14 -29.79 -8.25
C LEU A 499 -14.46 -29.78 -9.75
N ILE A 500 -13.43 -29.84 -10.59
CA ILE A 500 -13.59 -29.88 -12.05
C ILE A 500 -14.36 -31.14 -12.46
N GLU A 501 -13.99 -32.29 -11.90
CA GLU A 501 -14.67 -33.55 -12.16
C GLU A 501 -16.11 -33.59 -11.62
N GLU A 502 -16.41 -32.87 -10.53
CA GLU A 502 -17.80 -32.70 -10.04
C GLU A 502 -18.68 -32.04 -11.09
N TYR A 503 -18.22 -30.93 -11.69
CA TYR A 503 -18.96 -30.22 -12.73
C TYR A 503 -19.08 -31.03 -14.02
N LYS A 504 -18.00 -31.71 -14.45
CA LYS A 504 -18.05 -32.61 -15.62
C LYS A 504 -19.07 -33.73 -15.44
N LYS A 505 -19.12 -34.36 -14.25
CA LYS A 505 -20.08 -35.43 -13.96
C LYS A 505 -21.54 -34.96 -13.97
N LYS A 506 -21.79 -33.69 -13.64
CA LYS A 506 -23.13 -33.08 -13.77
C LYS A 506 -23.48 -32.68 -15.20
N GLY A 507 -22.51 -32.78 -16.13
CA GLY A 507 -22.70 -32.40 -17.52
C GLY A 507 -22.77 -30.88 -17.74
N GLU A 508 -22.32 -30.09 -16.76
CA GLU A 508 -22.32 -28.62 -16.79
C GLU A 508 -21.10 -28.08 -17.55
N GLY A 509 -21.24 -26.93 -18.20
CA GLY A 509 -20.15 -26.27 -18.91
C GLY A 509 -19.17 -25.63 -17.93
N ILE A 510 -17.90 -25.56 -18.31
CA ILE A 510 -16.82 -25.04 -17.46
C ILE A 510 -16.00 -24.02 -18.23
N ALA A 511 -15.81 -22.83 -17.66
CA ALA A 511 -14.84 -21.85 -18.12
C ALA A 511 -13.82 -21.61 -16.99
N ILE A 512 -12.59 -22.08 -17.15
CA ILE A 512 -11.51 -21.83 -16.18
C ILE A 512 -10.72 -20.62 -16.65
N VAL A 513 -10.46 -19.68 -15.74
CA VAL A 513 -9.79 -18.42 -16.08
C VAL A 513 -8.65 -18.12 -15.11
N ASP A 514 -7.52 -17.69 -15.68
CA ASP A 514 -6.48 -17.00 -14.91
C ASP A 514 -6.75 -15.50 -15.00
N LEU A 515 -6.92 -14.86 -13.84
CA LEU A 515 -7.15 -13.42 -13.71
C LEU A 515 -5.81 -12.67 -13.65
N SER A 516 -5.81 -11.37 -13.94
CA SER A 516 -4.59 -10.55 -13.92
C SER A 516 -3.78 -10.73 -12.62
N GLY A 517 -2.52 -11.15 -12.75
CA GLY A 517 -1.62 -11.42 -11.62
C GLY A 517 -1.66 -12.86 -11.10
N THR A 518 -2.44 -13.75 -11.71
CA THR A 518 -2.59 -15.15 -11.29
C THR A 518 -2.28 -16.12 -12.42
N GLY A 519 -1.85 -17.34 -12.08
CA GLY A 519 -1.55 -18.41 -13.05
C GLY A 519 -0.67 -17.95 -14.21
N GLU A 520 -1.15 -18.10 -15.45
CA GLU A 520 -0.42 -17.68 -16.66
C GLU A 520 -0.24 -16.18 -16.80
N LEU A 521 -1.04 -15.37 -16.09
CA LEU A 521 -0.93 -13.91 -16.08
C LEU A 521 -0.08 -13.40 -14.91
N THR A 522 0.73 -14.25 -14.28
CA THR A 522 1.55 -13.79 -13.17
C THR A 522 2.75 -12.98 -13.66
N SER A 523 3.05 -11.87 -12.97
CA SER A 523 4.23 -11.05 -13.26
C SER A 523 5.48 -11.60 -12.56
N THR A 524 6.47 -12.03 -13.35
CA THR A 524 7.77 -12.50 -12.84
C THR A 524 8.58 -11.35 -12.23
N ALA A 525 8.42 -10.13 -12.75
CA ALA A 525 9.00 -8.94 -12.17
C ALA A 525 8.48 -8.68 -10.74
N SER A 526 7.18 -8.87 -10.50
CA SER A 526 6.58 -8.69 -9.17
C SER A 526 7.08 -9.72 -8.15
N PHE A 527 7.26 -10.99 -8.55
CA PHE A 527 7.75 -12.04 -7.64
C PHE A 527 9.13 -11.75 -7.06
N SER A 528 9.97 -10.98 -7.76
CA SER A 528 11.29 -10.59 -7.27
C SER A 528 11.19 -9.63 -6.07
N TYR A 529 10.01 -9.04 -5.84
CA TYR A 529 9.77 -7.98 -4.87
C TYR A 529 8.66 -8.30 -3.85
N ASP A 530 7.77 -9.26 -4.13
CA ASP A 530 6.60 -9.64 -3.33
C ASP A 530 6.94 -10.60 -2.16
N TYR A 531 8.11 -10.46 -1.55
CA TYR A 531 8.55 -11.32 -0.44
C TYR A 531 7.73 -11.11 0.86
N ASN A 532 7.04 -9.97 1.00
CA ASN A 532 6.25 -9.60 2.18
C ASN A 532 4.73 -9.78 2.00
N GLY A 533 4.27 -10.28 0.85
CA GLY A 533 2.86 -10.49 0.56
C GLY A 533 2.59 -10.61 -0.93
N LYS A 534 1.67 -11.50 -1.30
CA LYS A 534 1.31 -11.74 -2.70
C LYS A 534 0.61 -10.52 -3.32
N LEU A 535 0.86 -10.28 -4.62
CA LEU A 535 0.30 -9.17 -5.40
C LEU A 535 0.61 -7.79 -4.80
N HIS A 536 1.66 -7.68 -3.98
CA HIS A 536 2.02 -6.44 -3.32
C HIS A 536 2.38 -5.37 -4.36
N THR A 537 3.32 -5.69 -5.23
CA THR A 537 3.81 -4.80 -6.28
C THR A 537 2.70 -4.42 -7.26
N LEU A 538 1.90 -5.42 -7.68
CA LEU A 538 0.83 -5.23 -8.65
C LEU A 538 -0.33 -4.39 -8.08
N SER A 539 -0.80 -4.69 -6.87
CA SER A 539 -1.88 -3.93 -6.23
C SER A 539 -1.49 -2.45 -6.02
N ARG A 540 -0.24 -2.17 -5.66
CA ARG A 540 0.27 -0.79 -5.57
C ARG A 540 0.29 -0.09 -6.92
N ALA A 541 0.73 -0.78 -7.98
CA ALA A 541 0.76 -0.22 -9.32
C ALA A 541 -0.66 0.16 -9.81
N GLU A 542 -1.64 -0.72 -9.59
CA GLU A 542 -3.04 -0.43 -9.94
C GLU A 542 -3.58 0.77 -9.14
N LEU A 543 -3.32 0.83 -7.84
CA LEU A 543 -3.79 1.94 -7.00
C LEU A 543 -3.18 3.28 -7.41
N TRP A 544 -1.90 3.32 -7.81
CA TRP A 544 -1.29 4.52 -8.38
C TRP A 544 -2.01 4.99 -9.65
N LEU A 545 -2.42 4.03 -10.50
CA LEU A 545 -3.13 4.27 -11.76
C LEU A 545 -4.64 4.46 -11.58
N GLY A 546 -5.11 4.48 -10.33
CA GLY A 546 -6.52 4.72 -9.99
C GLY A 546 -7.43 3.53 -10.24
N ARG A 547 -6.90 2.31 -10.09
CA ARG A 547 -7.60 1.04 -10.26
C ARG A 547 -7.40 0.15 -9.02
N THR A 548 -8.12 -0.97 -8.97
CA THR A 548 -7.95 -1.99 -7.93
C THR A 548 -7.91 -3.38 -8.57
N ILE A 549 -7.19 -4.32 -7.96
CA ILE A 549 -7.11 -5.71 -8.46
C ILE A 549 -8.50 -6.33 -8.53
N LEU A 550 -9.31 -6.17 -7.49
CA LEU A 550 -10.67 -6.66 -7.46
C LEU A 550 -11.55 -6.00 -8.54
N GLY A 551 -11.36 -4.72 -8.84
CA GLY A 551 -12.03 -4.05 -9.96
C GLY A 551 -11.66 -4.63 -11.32
N GLU A 552 -10.37 -4.87 -11.55
CA GLU A 552 -9.88 -5.54 -12.77
C GLU A 552 -10.48 -6.95 -12.89
N TRP A 553 -10.46 -7.73 -11.81
CA TRP A 553 -11.01 -9.08 -11.81
C TRP A 553 -12.53 -9.11 -12.02
N VAL A 554 -13.27 -8.15 -11.48
CA VAL A 554 -14.71 -8.00 -11.76
C VAL A 554 -14.94 -7.72 -13.25
N ASN A 555 -14.13 -6.83 -13.86
CA ASN A 555 -14.20 -6.57 -15.30
C ASN A 555 -13.87 -7.83 -16.13
N GLU A 556 -12.82 -8.57 -15.77
CA GLU A 556 -12.39 -9.79 -16.46
C GLU A 556 -13.46 -10.90 -16.39
N LEU A 557 -14.00 -11.18 -15.21
CA LEU A 557 -15.10 -12.12 -15.03
C LEU A 557 -16.36 -11.67 -15.80
N GLY A 558 -16.62 -10.37 -15.84
CA GLY A 558 -17.69 -9.78 -16.63
C GLY A 558 -17.52 -10.01 -18.14
N MET A 559 -16.29 -9.91 -18.65
CA MET A 559 -15.97 -10.19 -20.06
C MET A 559 -16.15 -11.67 -20.40
N VAL A 560 -15.71 -12.58 -19.52
CA VAL A 560 -15.89 -14.02 -19.71
C VAL A 560 -17.39 -14.36 -19.72
N SER A 561 -18.16 -13.81 -18.79
CA SER A 561 -19.63 -13.96 -18.78
C SER A 561 -20.27 -13.44 -20.07
N LYS A 562 -19.87 -12.26 -20.55
CA LYS A 562 -20.35 -11.68 -21.81
C LYS A 562 -20.03 -12.58 -23.01
N PHE A 563 -18.81 -13.10 -23.09
CA PHE A 563 -18.38 -14.05 -24.11
C PHE A 563 -19.26 -15.31 -24.11
N LEU A 564 -19.47 -15.94 -22.95
CA LEU A 564 -20.32 -17.14 -22.82
C LEU A 564 -21.76 -16.88 -23.26
N ARG A 565 -22.32 -15.71 -22.96
CA ARG A 565 -23.66 -15.33 -23.43
C ARG A 565 -23.71 -15.06 -24.93
N SER A 566 -22.74 -14.32 -25.47
CA SER A 566 -22.78 -13.90 -26.87
C SER A 566 -22.44 -15.03 -27.83
N GLU A 567 -21.37 -15.77 -27.56
CA GLU A 567 -20.82 -16.80 -28.45
C GLU A 567 -21.41 -18.18 -28.14
N LYS A 568 -21.49 -18.56 -26.87
CA LYS A 568 -21.97 -19.88 -26.44
C LYS A 568 -23.47 -19.93 -26.12
N LYS A 569 -24.17 -18.79 -26.22
CA LYS A 569 -25.62 -18.66 -25.94
C LYS A 569 -26.00 -19.18 -24.55
N ALA A 570 -25.11 -19.03 -23.58
CA ALA A 570 -25.34 -19.47 -22.21
C ALA A 570 -26.53 -18.72 -21.58
N GLU A 571 -27.56 -19.46 -21.17
CA GLU A 571 -28.71 -18.91 -20.45
C GLU A 571 -28.37 -18.71 -18.96
N LYS A 572 -27.72 -19.71 -18.35
CA LYS A 572 -27.33 -19.74 -16.95
C LYS A 572 -25.82 -19.68 -16.83
N ILE A 573 -25.33 -18.75 -16.00
CA ILE A 573 -23.91 -18.60 -15.68
C ILE A 573 -23.77 -18.48 -14.17
N SER A 574 -22.87 -19.25 -13.59
CA SER A 574 -22.47 -19.16 -12.18
C SER A 574 -20.98 -18.91 -12.05
N ILE A 575 -20.54 -18.39 -10.89
CA ILE A 575 -19.11 -18.20 -10.58
C ILE A 575 -18.77 -19.03 -9.35
N ASP A 576 -17.65 -19.74 -9.41
CA ASP A 576 -17.09 -20.50 -8.29
C ASP A 576 -15.62 -20.09 -8.11
N GLY A 577 -15.38 -19.24 -7.11
CA GLY A 577 -14.11 -18.56 -6.91
C GLY A 577 -13.50 -18.82 -5.54
N THR A 578 -12.18 -18.94 -5.47
CA THR A 578 -11.45 -19.03 -4.20
C THR A 578 -11.07 -17.65 -3.67
N LYS A 579 -11.07 -17.50 -2.34
CA LYS A 579 -10.59 -16.33 -1.61
C LYS A 579 -11.10 -15.01 -2.21
N GLU A 580 -10.22 -14.06 -2.52
CA GLU A 580 -10.57 -12.77 -3.12
C GLU A 580 -11.05 -12.86 -4.58
N ALA A 581 -10.75 -13.95 -5.32
CA ALA A 581 -11.37 -14.16 -6.64
C ALA A 581 -12.87 -14.51 -6.51
N GLY A 582 -13.25 -15.19 -5.43
CA GLY A 582 -14.65 -15.37 -5.04
C GLY A 582 -15.35 -14.05 -4.71
N LEU A 583 -14.65 -13.12 -4.06
CA LEU A 583 -15.17 -11.77 -3.81
C LEU A 583 -15.39 -10.99 -5.12
N ALA A 584 -14.47 -11.08 -6.09
CA ALA A 584 -14.69 -10.49 -7.41
C ALA A 584 -15.96 -11.03 -8.09
N GLY A 585 -16.21 -12.34 -8.00
CA GLY A 585 -17.47 -12.95 -8.46
C GLY A 585 -18.70 -12.40 -7.74
N LEU A 586 -18.62 -12.22 -6.41
CA LEU A 586 -19.69 -11.64 -5.60
C LEU A 586 -19.97 -10.19 -5.99
N PHE A 587 -18.93 -9.38 -6.19
CA PHE A 587 -19.08 -7.98 -6.59
C PHE A 587 -19.65 -7.85 -8.01
N LEU A 588 -19.24 -8.71 -8.94
CA LEU A 588 -19.86 -8.76 -10.27
C LEU A 588 -21.37 -9.06 -10.17
N ALA A 589 -21.77 -10.03 -9.35
CA ALA A 589 -23.18 -10.34 -9.14
C ALA A 589 -23.94 -9.20 -8.43
N ALA A 590 -23.30 -8.47 -7.52
CA ALA A 590 -23.88 -7.32 -6.84
C ALA A 590 -24.13 -6.14 -7.81
N LEU A 591 -23.25 -5.95 -8.80
CA LEU A 591 -23.33 -4.89 -9.82
C LEU A 591 -24.20 -5.25 -11.04
N ASP A 592 -25.11 -6.23 -10.90
CA ASP A 592 -26.00 -6.70 -11.97
C ASP A 592 -25.30 -7.38 -13.15
N GLY A 593 -24.10 -7.94 -12.92
CA GLY A 593 -23.59 -8.98 -13.80
C GLY A 593 -24.61 -10.11 -13.83
N ASN A 594 -25.16 -10.43 -15.00
CA ASN A 594 -26.15 -11.50 -15.21
C ASN A 594 -25.57 -12.87 -14.77
N ILE A 595 -25.50 -13.10 -13.47
CA ILE A 595 -24.89 -14.24 -12.78
C ILE A 595 -25.99 -14.82 -11.89
N GLU A 596 -26.26 -16.12 -12.04
CA GLU A 596 -27.36 -16.76 -11.33
C GLU A 596 -26.99 -17.20 -9.92
N SER A 597 -25.73 -17.57 -9.71
CA SER A 597 -25.22 -17.92 -8.39
C SER A 597 -23.71 -17.68 -8.28
N VAL A 598 -23.26 -17.42 -7.06
CA VAL A 598 -21.84 -17.26 -6.72
C VAL A 598 -21.49 -18.19 -5.57
N LYS A 599 -20.41 -18.95 -5.72
CA LYS A 599 -19.77 -19.73 -4.67
C LYS A 599 -18.44 -19.07 -4.28
N LEU A 600 -18.30 -18.77 -2.99
CA LEU A 600 -17.11 -18.18 -2.39
C LEU A 600 -16.41 -19.22 -1.53
N ARG A 601 -15.27 -19.74 -1.99
CA ARG A 601 -14.48 -20.73 -1.24
C ARG A 601 -13.40 -20.04 -0.44
N GLN A 602 -13.38 -20.20 0.89
CA GLN A 602 -12.36 -19.59 1.75
C GLN A 602 -12.26 -18.06 1.63
N ALA A 603 -13.32 -17.41 1.16
CA ALA A 603 -13.41 -15.95 1.14
C ALA A 603 -13.63 -15.41 2.55
N PRO A 604 -13.18 -14.19 2.85
CA PRO A 604 -13.43 -13.60 4.13
C PRO A 604 -14.92 -13.27 4.25
N VAL A 605 -15.51 -13.54 5.42
CA VAL A 605 -16.91 -13.17 5.69
C VAL A 605 -17.11 -11.68 5.90
N SER A 606 -16.02 -10.95 6.13
CA SER A 606 -16.02 -9.52 6.46
C SER A 606 -14.62 -8.95 6.27
N TYR A 607 -14.53 -7.65 5.96
CA TYR A 607 -13.27 -6.90 5.90
C TYR A 607 -12.75 -6.47 7.29
N LEU A 608 -13.45 -6.83 8.37
CA LEU A 608 -12.98 -6.56 9.73
C LEU A 608 -11.62 -7.22 9.98
N PHE A 609 -10.67 -6.40 10.40
CA PHE A 609 -9.39 -6.90 10.89
C PHE A 609 -9.62 -7.70 12.17
N ASP A 610 -9.06 -8.90 12.26
CA ASP A 610 -9.22 -9.77 13.42
C ASP A 610 -7.90 -10.18 14.07
N ASN A 611 -6.84 -10.40 13.29
CA ASN A 611 -5.54 -10.83 13.82
C ASN A 611 -4.36 -10.42 12.92
N ARG A 612 -3.22 -10.11 13.54
CA ARG A 612 -1.93 -9.87 12.87
C ARG A 612 -1.32 -11.17 12.33
N GLU A 613 -1.27 -12.26 13.10
CA GLU A 613 -0.34 -13.39 12.83
C GLU A 613 -0.47 -14.02 11.43
N ASN A 614 -1.63 -13.91 10.78
CA ASN A 614 -1.88 -14.39 9.41
C ASN A 614 -2.41 -13.30 8.46
N VAL A 615 -2.00 -12.04 8.68
CA VAL A 615 -2.45 -10.89 7.86
C VAL A 615 -2.15 -11.02 6.36
N ASN A 616 -1.24 -11.92 5.98
CA ASN A 616 -0.87 -12.22 4.59
C ASN A 616 -1.55 -13.47 3.99
N PHE A 617 -2.59 -14.01 4.64
CA PHE A 617 -3.32 -15.16 4.10
C PHE A 617 -3.97 -14.85 2.74
N TYR A 618 -4.53 -13.64 2.60
CA TYR A 618 -4.97 -13.08 1.33
C TYR A 618 -3.85 -12.23 0.70
N SER A 619 -3.91 -12.06 -0.61
CA SER A 619 -3.01 -11.14 -1.32
C SER A 619 -3.38 -9.69 -0.99
N MET A 620 -2.45 -8.77 -1.23
CA MET A 620 -2.72 -7.34 -1.04
C MET A 620 -3.80 -6.80 -2.00
N GLY A 621 -4.08 -7.53 -3.09
CA GLY A 621 -5.15 -7.20 -4.03
C GLY A 621 -6.56 -7.20 -3.41
N ILE A 622 -6.72 -7.75 -2.20
CA ILE A 622 -8.00 -7.76 -1.49
C ILE A 622 -8.40 -6.38 -0.94
N HIS A 623 -7.45 -5.49 -0.68
CA HIS A 623 -7.72 -4.23 -0.01
C HIS A 623 -8.40 -3.22 -0.93
N LEU A 624 -9.56 -2.72 -0.49
CA LEU A 624 -10.39 -1.77 -1.22
C LEU A 624 -10.52 -0.49 -0.39
N PRO A 625 -9.99 0.66 -0.87
CA PRO A 625 -10.12 1.92 -0.17
C PRO A 625 -11.58 2.26 0.17
N ARG A 626 -11.85 2.51 1.46
CA ARG A 626 -13.16 2.89 2.04
C ARG A 626 -14.23 1.78 2.04
N PHE A 627 -13.87 0.51 1.86
CA PHE A 627 -14.86 -0.58 1.80
C PHE A 627 -15.74 -0.70 3.05
N LEU A 628 -15.14 -0.60 4.25
CA LEU A 628 -15.88 -0.65 5.52
C LEU A 628 -16.70 0.63 5.79
N VAL A 629 -16.36 1.75 5.15
CA VAL A 629 -17.18 2.98 5.18
C VAL A 629 -18.44 2.81 4.32
N TRP A 630 -18.35 2.03 3.25
CA TRP A 630 -19.49 1.74 2.38
C TRP A 630 -20.45 0.71 2.97
N GLY A 631 -19.92 -0.31 3.64
CA GLY A 631 -20.67 -1.42 4.21
C GLY A 631 -19.73 -2.56 4.57
N ASP A 632 -20.08 -3.78 4.18
CA ASP A 632 -19.20 -4.94 4.34
C ASP A 632 -19.57 -6.02 3.30
N VAL A 633 -18.93 -7.18 3.33
CA VAL A 633 -19.23 -8.34 2.47
C VAL A 633 -20.70 -8.76 2.59
N SER A 634 -21.30 -8.61 3.77
CA SER A 634 -22.72 -8.89 4.00
C SER A 634 -23.64 -7.98 3.17
N LEU A 635 -23.26 -6.71 2.97
CA LEU A 635 -23.98 -5.79 2.10
C LEU A 635 -23.83 -6.21 0.63
N ALA A 636 -22.61 -6.51 0.18
CA ALA A 636 -22.36 -6.99 -1.18
C ALA A 636 -23.19 -8.23 -1.51
N ALA A 637 -23.23 -9.21 -0.60
CA ALA A 637 -24.04 -10.41 -0.74
C ALA A 637 -25.53 -10.10 -0.84
N ALA A 638 -26.05 -9.20 -0.01
CA ALA A 638 -27.45 -8.78 -0.06
C ALA A 638 -27.81 -8.07 -1.39
N LEU A 639 -26.93 -7.20 -1.90
CA LEU A 639 -27.14 -6.45 -3.14
C LEU A 639 -27.23 -7.32 -4.39
N THR A 640 -26.74 -8.57 -4.34
CA THR A 640 -26.92 -9.52 -5.45
C THR A 640 -28.40 -9.81 -5.72
N GLY A 641 -29.25 -9.80 -4.68
CA GLY A 641 -30.64 -10.28 -4.78
C GLY A 641 -30.79 -11.76 -5.17
N LYS A 642 -29.68 -12.52 -5.20
CA LYS A 642 -29.58 -13.91 -5.64
C LYS A 642 -29.05 -14.79 -4.51
N ASN A 643 -28.91 -16.09 -4.77
CA ASN A 643 -28.33 -17.01 -3.81
C ASN A 643 -26.80 -16.94 -3.86
N VAL A 644 -26.19 -16.71 -2.69
CA VAL A 644 -24.74 -16.66 -2.50
C VAL A 644 -24.35 -17.81 -1.57
N THR A 645 -23.34 -18.59 -1.93
CA THR A 645 -22.89 -19.74 -1.11
C THR A 645 -21.45 -19.53 -0.66
N PHE A 646 -21.21 -19.48 0.64
CA PHE A 646 -19.87 -19.58 1.21
C PHE A 646 -19.53 -21.04 1.46
N ILE A 647 -18.30 -21.42 1.12
CA ILE A 647 -17.74 -22.75 1.39
C ILE A 647 -16.46 -22.52 2.18
N ASP A 648 -16.39 -23.09 3.38
CA ASP A 648 -15.29 -22.90 4.33
C ASP A 648 -14.93 -21.41 4.56
N PRO A 649 -15.89 -20.54 4.89
CA PRO A 649 -15.66 -19.11 5.10
C PRO A 649 -14.62 -18.85 6.22
N LEU A 650 -13.83 -17.79 6.05
CA LEU A 650 -12.75 -17.42 6.99
C LEU A 650 -12.89 -15.96 7.46
N THR A 651 -12.10 -15.56 8.45
CA THR A 651 -11.89 -14.15 8.80
C THR A 651 -10.92 -13.49 7.83
N MET A 652 -10.72 -12.16 7.96
CA MET A 652 -9.80 -11.40 7.11
C MET A 652 -8.32 -11.81 7.28
N SER A 653 -7.94 -12.45 8.39
CA SER A 653 -6.62 -13.09 8.56
C SER A 653 -6.58 -14.57 8.14
N GLY A 654 -7.63 -15.11 7.52
CA GLY A 654 -7.69 -16.52 7.11
C GLY A 654 -7.95 -17.51 8.25
N ARG A 655 -8.38 -17.02 9.41
CA ARG A 655 -8.72 -17.87 10.56
C ARG A 655 -10.11 -18.48 10.37
N LYS A 656 -10.30 -19.71 10.86
CA LYS A 656 -11.63 -20.32 10.95
C LYS A 656 -12.49 -19.60 12.00
N LEU A 657 -13.75 -19.40 11.68
CA LEU A 657 -14.73 -18.81 12.59
C LEU A 657 -15.08 -19.79 13.73
N SER A 658 -15.23 -19.28 14.95
CA SER A 658 -15.87 -20.03 16.03
C SER A 658 -17.37 -20.19 15.78
N VAL A 659 -18.02 -21.08 16.53
CA VAL A 659 -19.48 -21.28 16.46
C VAL A 659 -20.24 -20.00 16.81
N GLU A 660 -19.71 -19.23 17.77
CA GLU A 660 -20.28 -17.95 18.20
C GLU A 660 -20.11 -16.87 17.12
N GLU A 661 -18.90 -16.72 16.58
CA GLU A 661 -18.62 -15.77 15.48
C GLU A 661 -19.50 -16.08 14.28
N PHE A 662 -19.64 -17.36 13.94
CA PHE A 662 -20.46 -17.79 12.83
C PHE A 662 -21.93 -17.34 12.97
N LYS A 663 -22.54 -17.54 14.14
CA LYS A 663 -23.93 -17.09 14.39
C LYS A 663 -24.08 -15.58 14.24
N LEU A 664 -23.10 -14.81 14.74
CA LEU A 664 -23.09 -13.35 14.59
C LEU A 664 -23.08 -12.93 13.11
N TYR A 665 -22.27 -13.58 12.28
CA TYR A 665 -22.26 -13.32 10.84
C TYR A 665 -23.54 -13.79 10.14
N GLN A 666 -24.15 -14.91 10.54
CA GLN A 666 -25.45 -15.31 9.98
C GLN A 666 -26.53 -14.25 10.22
N ASP A 667 -26.61 -13.74 11.46
CA ASP A 667 -27.55 -12.69 11.83
C ASP A 667 -27.27 -11.38 11.06
N GLU A 668 -26.00 -11.04 10.90
CA GLU A 668 -25.57 -9.88 10.12
C GLU A 668 -26.02 -9.96 8.66
N TYR A 669 -25.74 -11.07 7.97
CA TYR A 669 -26.11 -11.25 6.57
C TYR A 669 -27.63 -11.22 6.39
N PHE A 670 -28.37 -11.81 7.34
CA PHE A 670 -29.83 -11.70 7.36
C PHE A 670 -30.32 -10.25 7.55
N LYS A 671 -29.64 -9.47 8.41
CA LYS A 671 -29.94 -8.05 8.60
C LYS A 671 -29.64 -7.23 7.35
N SER A 672 -28.53 -7.49 6.64
CA SER A 672 -28.18 -6.81 5.39
C SER A 672 -29.23 -7.01 4.28
N VAL A 673 -29.86 -8.18 4.20
CA VAL A 673 -31.00 -8.43 3.30
C VAL A 673 -32.21 -7.55 3.66
N ARG A 674 -32.51 -7.41 4.96
CA ARG A 674 -33.61 -6.53 5.42
C ARG A 674 -33.33 -5.05 5.13
N VAL A 675 -32.11 -4.59 5.40
CA VAL A 675 -31.69 -3.19 5.22
C VAL A 675 -31.71 -2.77 3.74
N THR A 676 -31.46 -3.70 2.83
CA THR A 676 -31.51 -3.47 1.37
C THR A 676 -32.89 -3.71 0.74
N GLY A 677 -33.77 -4.48 1.38
CA GLY A 677 -35.06 -4.89 0.82
C GLY A 677 -34.98 -5.96 -0.27
N MET A 678 -33.80 -6.58 -0.45
CA MET A 678 -33.56 -7.62 -1.47
C MET A 678 -34.10 -8.99 -1.02
N LYS A 679 -34.18 -9.95 -1.95
CA LYS A 679 -34.78 -11.29 -1.70
C LYS A 679 -33.78 -12.46 -1.69
N GLY A 680 -32.51 -12.19 -2.00
CA GLY A 680 -31.45 -13.20 -2.05
C GLY A 680 -31.17 -13.83 -0.67
N ARG A 681 -30.63 -15.05 -0.66
CA ARG A 681 -30.21 -15.75 0.56
C ARG A 681 -28.72 -16.07 0.51
N THR A 682 -28.06 -15.94 1.65
CA THR A 682 -26.69 -16.43 1.83
C THR A 682 -26.70 -17.78 2.54
N ILE A 683 -26.05 -18.76 1.93
CA ILE A 683 -25.90 -20.12 2.45
C ILE A 683 -24.45 -20.28 2.88
N PHE A 684 -24.22 -20.81 4.08
CA PHE A 684 -22.90 -21.09 4.59
C PHE A 684 -22.71 -22.60 4.74
N ASN A 685 -21.79 -23.17 3.97
CA ASN A 685 -21.39 -24.56 4.07
C ASN A 685 -20.12 -24.63 4.93
N PHE A 686 -20.30 -25.00 6.19
CA PHE A 686 -19.20 -25.28 7.11
C PHE A 686 -18.80 -26.76 7.00
N PRO A 687 -17.51 -27.10 7.03
CA PRO A 687 -17.10 -28.44 7.36
C PRO A 687 -17.38 -28.64 8.86
N ASN A 688 -18.14 -29.69 9.19
CA ASN A 688 -18.40 -30.12 10.56
C ASN A 688 -17.11 -30.40 11.34
#